data_AF-A0A1J9S9E6-F1
#
_entry.id   AF-A0A1J9S9E6-F1
#
_cell.length_a   1.000
_cell.length_b   1.000
_cell.length_c   1.000
_cell.angle_alpha   90.00
_cell.angle_beta   90.00
_cell.angle_gamma   90.00
#
_symmetry.space_group_name_H-M   'P 1'
#
loop_
_entity.id
_entity.type
_entity.pdbx_description
1 polymer ?
#
loop_
_entity_poly.entity_id
_entity_poly.type
_entity_poly.pdbx_seq_one_letter_code
_entity_poly.pdbx_strand_id
1 'polypeptide(L)'
;MAGAQLHDALSCLRPKDFASDVPLDDLQPWMRGILANGETIVNSVPQVPGGTDFLSSERKRSDVNGAHNASEMTVSDARSPPLDPSFEPLQQVWGKPIKASNNPQGISVYKLAGADRYGSWFARRSVHEGLGFSKWKRALQQEFAESLAVEGGPGVGSIRGIGGDKRLERQVVEGLGKLEVLQLSAKFPAPTAPREFITMLLTSDHALSEKSKPHVDDHAAADQIPRHYMIVSIPCEHPEAPVRNNLVRGNYESIEMIREIPLTPANSTNGDITRKEEASPDDPETNPVEWIMITRSDPGGGIPRFLIDRGTPGSIVADTSKFLDWACAKEDLPDPEKIELEGLPPTVDKEALQAEDEAQPRASFSAASRNAQLAGVGTSIADLPLTEPSAIKNGKDNNGFLSTLSNAVGNGIQSYAPTSVASYLQPTPQDSSSSSSGSDSVSDTESLNSFASAEQWATANGGPGGDDEQAPPLPPRRVSGESVGSDLTRSQSAQNRYEREMQKLDSKRAALDEKMRKMKEKEQAREQQATEREERDKRKAVEKYQREMEKLAAKRDKEAQKREQRKKKEEEKNVVTRVQRERDEFKSRAEMAEHENRLLKEQLGELQHQNTKLVQSLGKSEQGKQVLRSINDEISRERSSSTTSSVRSKGSKKSDEKVTG
;
A
#
# COMPACT_ATOMS: atom_id res chain seq x y z
N MET A 1 26.15 11.76 6.27
CA MET A 1 26.82 10.66 7.01
C MET A 1 25.84 9.55 7.35
N ALA A 2 24.93 9.73 8.32
CA ALA A 2 23.96 8.70 8.77
C ALA A 2 23.28 7.90 7.63
N GLY A 3 22.70 8.57 6.63
CA GLY A 3 22.08 7.87 5.50
C GLY A 3 23.03 7.01 4.65
N ALA A 4 24.30 7.41 4.50
CA ALA A 4 25.31 6.59 3.82
C ALA A 4 25.63 5.35 4.66
N GLN A 5 25.92 5.52 5.95
CA GLN A 5 26.16 4.43 6.90
C GLN A 5 25.03 3.38 6.91
N LEU A 6 23.77 3.83 6.89
CA LEU A 6 22.63 2.90 6.81
C LEU A 6 22.58 2.15 5.47
N HIS A 7 22.85 2.82 4.34
CA HIS A 7 22.89 2.16 3.04
C HIS A 7 24.09 1.22 2.87
N ASP A 8 25.23 1.54 3.48
CA ASP A 8 26.40 0.68 3.52
C ASP A 8 26.10 -0.59 4.35
N ALA A 9 25.46 -0.44 5.52
CA ALA A 9 24.99 -1.59 6.30
C ALA A 9 23.99 -2.46 5.52
N LEU A 10 22.98 -1.83 4.89
CA LEU A 10 21.97 -2.50 4.04
C LEU A 10 22.58 -3.22 2.82
N SER A 11 23.82 -2.91 2.44
CA SER A 11 24.53 -3.63 1.37
C SER A 11 24.91 -5.06 1.76
N CYS A 12 24.96 -5.40 3.07
CA CYS A 12 25.24 -6.76 3.51
C CYS A 12 24.15 -7.76 3.07
N LEU A 13 22.92 -7.28 2.80
CA LEU A 13 21.76 -8.08 2.39
C LEU A 13 21.72 -8.42 0.90
N ARG A 14 22.73 -8.00 0.13
CA ARG A 14 22.80 -8.25 -1.32
C ARG A 14 22.81 -9.73 -1.68
N PRO A 15 22.30 -10.09 -2.87
CA PRO A 15 22.47 -11.42 -3.45
C PRO A 15 23.93 -11.88 -3.38
N LYS A 16 24.14 -13.16 -3.07
CA LYS A 16 25.45 -13.82 -2.97
C LYS A 16 25.45 -15.13 -3.73
N ASP A 17 26.57 -15.46 -4.35
CA ASP A 17 26.83 -16.84 -4.77
C ASP A 17 27.29 -17.66 -3.55
N PHE A 18 26.65 -18.80 -3.30
CA PHE A 18 26.97 -19.63 -2.14
C PHE A 18 28.38 -20.23 -2.17
N ALA A 19 28.90 -20.53 -3.37
CA ALA A 19 30.17 -21.20 -3.55
C ALA A 19 31.37 -20.23 -3.55
N SER A 20 31.19 -18.96 -3.94
CA SER A 20 32.26 -17.95 -3.93
C SER A 20 32.21 -16.94 -2.78
N ASP A 21 31.02 -16.55 -2.31
CA ASP A 21 30.88 -15.39 -1.43
C ASP A 21 30.66 -15.75 0.06
N VAL A 22 30.40 -17.02 0.35
CA VAL A 22 30.17 -17.54 1.70
C VAL A 22 31.41 -18.35 2.16
N PRO A 23 32.19 -17.86 3.13
CA PRO A 23 33.40 -18.53 3.59
C PRO A 23 33.05 -19.69 4.54
N LEU A 24 32.75 -20.87 3.98
CA LEU A 24 32.34 -22.04 4.76
C LEU A 24 33.40 -22.46 5.81
N ASP A 25 34.68 -22.28 5.49
CA ASP A 25 35.80 -22.60 6.40
C ASP A 25 35.99 -21.55 7.54
N ASP A 26 35.42 -20.35 7.42
CA ASP A 26 35.54 -19.24 8.40
C ASP A 26 34.20 -18.49 8.56
N LEU A 27 33.15 -19.26 8.83
CA LEU A 27 31.78 -18.77 8.81
C LEU A 27 31.46 -17.82 9.98
N GLN A 28 32.10 -18.00 11.14
CA GLN A 28 31.75 -17.28 12.38
C GLN A 28 32.07 -15.77 12.33
N PRO A 29 33.26 -15.31 11.91
CA PRO A 29 33.55 -13.87 11.80
C PRO A 29 32.70 -13.19 10.73
N TRP A 30 32.47 -13.87 9.59
CA TRP A 30 31.64 -13.39 8.50
C TRP A 30 30.17 -13.20 8.93
N MET A 31 29.58 -14.21 9.60
CA MET A 31 28.22 -14.14 10.13
C MET A 31 28.11 -13.04 11.18
N ARG A 32 29.11 -12.89 12.07
CA ARG A 32 29.15 -11.81 13.07
C ARG A 32 29.18 -10.42 12.41
N GLY A 33 29.89 -10.26 11.30
CA GLY A 33 29.89 -9.04 10.49
C GLY A 33 28.51 -8.72 9.90
N ILE A 34 27.76 -9.73 9.44
CA ILE A 34 26.39 -9.52 8.95
C ILE A 34 25.44 -9.16 10.10
N LEU A 35 25.52 -9.84 11.24
CA LEU A 35 24.68 -9.56 12.41
C LEU A 35 24.93 -8.16 13.00
N ALA A 36 26.18 -7.68 13.03
CA ALA A 36 26.50 -6.31 13.45
C ALA A 36 25.93 -5.22 12.51
N ASN A 37 25.91 -5.50 11.20
CA ASN A 37 25.15 -4.67 10.26
C ASN A 37 23.64 -4.78 10.52
N GLY A 38 23.15 -5.97 10.86
CA GLY A 38 21.76 -6.22 11.25
C GLY A 38 21.31 -5.41 12.47
N GLU A 39 22.10 -5.38 13.55
CA GLU A 39 21.89 -4.51 14.73
C GLU A 39 21.75 -3.03 14.30
N THR A 40 22.65 -2.57 13.43
CA THR A 40 22.62 -1.19 12.91
C THR A 40 21.35 -0.91 12.12
N ILE A 41 20.89 -1.86 11.30
CA ILE A 41 19.69 -1.73 10.48
C ILE A 41 18.42 -1.73 11.34
N VAL A 42 18.26 -2.69 12.27
CA VAL A 42 17.05 -2.77 13.12
C VAL A 42 16.91 -1.59 14.07
N ASN A 43 18.01 -1.14 14.68
CA ASN A 43 18.00 0.03 15.57
C ASN A 43 17.88 1.36 14.80
N SER A 44 18.07 1.37 13.47
CA SER A 44 17.75 2.52 12.63
C SER A 44 16.26 2.73 12.42
N VAL A 45 15.39 1.72 12.60
CA VAL A 45 13.96 1.90 12.36
C VAL A 45 13.37 2.77 13.49
N PRO A 46 12.66 3.88 13.22
CA PRO A 46 12.10 4.73 14.27
C PRO A 46 11.14 3.97 15.18
N GLN A 47 10.99 4.42 16.43
CA GLN A 47 9.95 3.89 17.31
C GLN A 47 8.53 4.17 16.75
N VAL A 48 7.57 3.34 17.16
CA VAL A 48 6.14 3.57 16.89
C VAL A 48 5.75 4.97 17.40
N PRO A 49 5.02 5.81 16.63
CA PRO A 49 4.69 7.16 17.08
C PRO A 49 3.70 7.17 18.23
N GLY A 50 4.00 7.95 19.27
CA GLY A 50 3.23 7.98 20.52
C GLY A 50 3.72 6.91 21.49
N GLY A 51 2.87 6.50 22.41
CA GLY A 51 3.20 5.53 23.44
C GLY A 51 3.71 6.14 24.74
N THR A 52 3.75 5.31 25.79
CA THR A 52 4.25 5.60 27.13
C THR A 52 5.76 5.40 27.17
N ASP A 53 6.50 6.27 27.86
CA ASP A 53 7.96 6.13 27.93
C ASP A 53 8.36 4.87 28.72
N PHE A 54 9.51 4.26 28.41
CA PHE A 54 9.94 2.98 28.99
C PHE A 54 9.86 2.96 30.53
N LEU A 55 10.36 4.02 31.18
CA LEU A 55 10.40 4.12 32.65
C LEU A 55 9.03 4.37 33.30
N SER A 56 8.00 4.69 32.52
CA SER A 56 6.61 4.85 33.00
C SER A 56 5.64 3.85 32.35
N SER A 57 6.16 2.86 31.63
CA SER A 57 5.37 1.84 30.96
C SER A 57 5.03 0.69 31.91
N GLU A 58 3.77 0.27 31.87
CA GLU A 58 3.27 -0.92 32.57
C GLU A 58 2.70 -1.90 31.54
N ARG A 59 2.79 -3.20 31.81
CA ARG A 59 2.09 -4.22 31.01
C ARG A 59 0.58 -4.06 31.19
N LYS A 60 -0.18 -4.25 30.11
CA LYS A 60 -1.64 -4.22 30.09
C LYS A 60 -2.26 -5.58 30.38
N ARG A 61 -1.50 -6.65 30.20
CA ARG A 61 -1.90 -8.03 30.46
C ARG A 61 -1.22 -8.60 31.70
N SER A 62 -1.96 -9.46 32.41
CA SER A 62 -1.46 -10.25 33.55
C SER A 62 -1.29 -11.73 33.21
N ASP A 63 -1.79 -12.17 32.05
CA ASP A 63 -1.72 -13.53 31.56
C ASP A 63 -0.46 -13.78 30.72
N VAL A 64 0.04 -15.02 30.73
CA VAL A 64 1.08 -15.49 29.83
C VAL A 64 0.44 -16.27 28.68
N ASN A 65 0.76 -15.87 27.44
CA ASN A 65 0.35 -16.55 26.20
C ASN A 65 -1.18 -16.68 25.98
N GLY A 66 -2.02 -15.89 26.65
CA GLY A 66 -3.48 -16.00 26.61
C GLY A 66 -4.17 -15.38 25.40
N ALA A 67 -3.45 -14.96 24.35
CA ALA A 67 -4.06 -14.72 23.04
C ALA A 67 -4.19 -16.05 22.27
N HIS A 68 -5.35 -16.28 21.64
CA HIS A 68 -5.62 -17.43 20.78
C HIS A 68 -5.55 -17.09 19.28
N ASN A 69 -5.58 -15.81 18.91
CA ASN A 69 -5.51 -15.31 17.52
C ASN A 69 -5.02 -13.85 17.46
N ALA A 70 -4.81 -13.31 16.25
CA ALA A 70 -4.29 -11.96 16.04
C ALA A 70 -5.25 -10.82 16.45
N SER A 71 -6.54 -11.11 16.69
CA SER A 71 -7.51 -10.12 17.18
C SER A 71 -7.54 -9.99 18.70
N GLU A 72 -7.06 -11.02 19.41
CA GLU A 72 -6.93 -11.04 20.88
C GLU A 72 -5.56 -10.53 21.35
N MET A 73 -4.62 -10.31 20.42
CA MET A 73 -3.34 -9.66 20.69
C MET A 73 -3.56 -8.21 21.12
N THR A 74 -2.91 -7.81 22.21
CA THR A 74 -2.99 -6.46 22.73
C THR A 74 -1.87 -5.61 22.12
N VAL A 75 -2.22 -4.53 21.42
CA VAL A 75 -1.24 -3.55 20.95
C VAL A 75 -0.74 -2.75 22.15
N SER A 76 0.51 -2.95 22.52
CA SER A 76 1.12 -2.22 23.65
C SER A 76 1.41 -0.78 23.25
N ASP A 77 1.31 0.13 24.22
CA ASP A 77 1.83 1.49 24.11
C ASP A 77 3.20 1.65 24.78
N ALA A 78 3.73 0.60 25.41
CA ALA A 78 5.07 0.61 25.99
C ALA A 78 6.13 0.90 24.90
N ARG A 79 6.91 1.97 25.10
CA ARG A 79 8.02 2.29 24.22
C ARG A 79 9.26 1.51 24.61
N SER A 80 9.98 1.04 23.61
CA SER A 80 11.32 0.48 23.80
C SER A 80 12.24 1.53 24.46
N PRO A 81 13.15 1.09 25.36
CA PRO A 81 14.08 2.00 26.00
C PRO A 81 14.93 2.76 24.98
N PRO A 82 15.46 3.95 25.34
CA PRO A 82 16.58 4.53 24.59
C PRO A 82 17.73 3.52 24.55
N LEU A 83 18.43 3.46 23.42
CA LEU A 83 19.61 2.63 23.20
C LEU A 83 20.83 3.55 23.01
N ASP A 84 21.97 3.02 22.55
CA ASP A 84 23.14 3.84 22.20
C ASP A 84 22.75 5.05 21.30
N PRO A 85 23.09 6.29 21.70
CA PRO A 85 22.73 7.50 20.94
C PRO A 85 23.19 7.54 19.48
N SER A 86 24.18 6.72 19.08
CA SER A 86 24.62 6.63 17.69
C SER A 86 23.55 6.11 16.72
N PHE A 87 22.46 5.51 17.21
CA PHE A 87 21.32 5.10 16.39
C PHE A 87 20.33 6.24 16.09
N GLU A 88 20.27 7.31 16.90
CA GLU A 88 19.29 8.40 16.70
C GLU A 88 19.44 9.10 15.32
N PRO A 89 20.65 9.44 14.83
CA PRO A 89 20.81 10.01 13.50
C PRO A 89 20.39 9.07 12.36
N LEU A 90 20.41 7.74 12.59
CA LEU A 90 19.96 6.74 11.62
C LEU A 90 18.42 6.67 11.58
N GLN A 91 17.75 6.85 12.72
CA GLN A 91 16.28 6.93 12.78
C GLN A 91 15.74 8.14 12.01
N GLN A 92 16.45 9.26 12.02
CA GLN A 92 16.09 10.46 11.24
C GLN A 92 16.23 10.28 9.71
N VAL A 93 16.87 9.20 9.23
CA VAL A 93 16.95 8.87 7.80
C VAL A 93 15.61 8.34 7.27
N TRP A 94 14.82 7.72 8.13
CA TRP A 94 13.48 7.24 7.79
C TRP A 94 12.46 8.37 7.81
N GLY A 95 11.53 8.36 6.85
CA GLY A 95 10.42 9.31 6.83
C GLY A 95 9.39 9.04 7.94
N LYS A 96 8.34 9.86 8.00
CA LYS A 96 7.14 9.55 8.79
C LYS A 96 6.52 8.21 8.33
N PRO A 97 5.89 7.43 9.23
CA PRO A 97 5.26 6.19 8.82
C PRO A 97 4.14 6.44 7.81
N ILE A 98 4.02 5.51 6.87
CA ILE A 98 3.04 5.53 5.79
C ILE A 98 1.76 4.83 6.24
N LYS A 99 0.61 5.38 5.83
CA LYS A 99 -0.70 4.81 6.18
C LYS A 99 -0.94 3.52 5.41
N ALA A 100 -0.96 2.39 6.12
CA ALA A 100 -1.48 1.12 5.62
C ALA A 100 -3.01 1.03 5.85
N SER A 101 -3.70 0.31 4.97
CA SER A 101 -5.12 -0.06 5.14
C SER A 101 -5.25 -1.31 6.01
N ASN A 102 -6.35 -1.43 6.75
CA ASN A 102 -6.70 -2.62 7.56
C ASN A 102 -5.58 -3.05 8.52
N ASN A 103 -5.20 -2.15 9.44
CA ASN A 103 -4.10 -2.35 10.38
C ASN A 103 -4.58 -2.44 11.85
N PRO A 104 -5.26 -3.53 12.26
CA PRO A 104 -5.72 -3.69 13.64
C PRO A 104 -4.56 -3.86 14.64
N GLN A 105 -3.42 -4.42 14.21
CA GLN A 105 -2.24 -4.63 15.06
C GLN A 105 -1.33 -3.38 15.23
N GLY A 106 -1.81 -2.18 14.90
CA GLY A 106 -1.09 -0.92 15.19
C GLY A 106 0.27 -0.74 14.50
N ILE A 107 0.55 -1.50 13.44
CA ILE A 107 1.87 -1.60 12.82
C ILE A 107 2.28 -0.27 12.17
N SER A 108 3.42 0.28 12.57
CA SER A 108 4.00 1.44 11.90
C SER A 108 4.89 0.96 10.76
N VAL A 109 4.48 1.26 9.51
CA VAL A 109 5.27 0.96 8.30
C VAL A 109 6.01 2.21 7.87
N TYR A 110 7.30 2.11 7.57
CA TYR A 110 8.18 3.19 7.11
C TYR A 110 8.70 2.87 5.72
N LYS A 111 9.11 3.91 5.00
CA LYS A 111 9.71 3.79 3.66
C LYS A 111 10.98 4.61 3.56
N LEU A 112 12.02 4.00 3.02
CA LEU A 112 13.30 4.61 2.69
C LEU A 112 13.61 4.34 1.21
N ALA A 113 14.01 5.37 0.45
CA ALA A 113 14.52 5.14 -0.90
C ALA A 113 15.91 4.49 -0.81
N GLY A 114 16.18 3.42 -1.56
CA GLY A 114 17.54 2.89 -1.65
C GLY A 114 18.46 3.88 -2.36
N ALA A 115 19.72 4.01 -1.90
CA ALA A 115 20.79 4.73 -2.61
C ALA A 115 21.32 3.99 -3.86
N ASP A 116 20.50 3.09 -4.41
CA ASP A 116 20.88 2.11 -5.41
C ASP A 116 19.78 1.96 -6.47
N ARG A 117 20.00 1.07 -7.45
CA ARG A 117 19.05 0.83 -8.55
C ARG A 117 18.11 -0.36 -8.30
N TYR A 118 17.89 -0.78 -7.05
CA TYR A 118 17.03 -1.93 -6.70
C TYR A 118 15.68 -1.54 -6.12
N GLY A 119 15.50 -0.28 -5.68
CA GLY A 119 14.21 0.28 -5.30
C GLY A 119 14.14 0.69 -3.84
N SER A 120 12.93 0.73 -3.29
CA SER A 120 12.68 1.21 -1.93
C SER A 120 12.87 0.10 -0.90
N TRP A 121 13.42 0.47 0.25
CA TRP A 121 13.33 -0.31 1.48
C TRP A 121 12.04 0.03 2.21
N PHE A 122 11.40 -0.99 2.76
CA PHE A 122 10.27 -0.85 3.67
C PHE A 122 10.68 -1.41 5.03
N ALA A 123 10.30 -0.71 6.09
CA ALA A 123 10.44 -1.24 7.45
C ALA A 123 9.06 -1.27 8.12
N ARG A 124 8.90 -2.16 9.09
CA ARG A 124 7.79 -2.13 10.04
C ARG A 124 8.31 -2.24 11.47
N ARG A 125 7.57 -1.63 12.39
CA ARG A 125 7.74 -1.76 13.84
C ARG A 125 6.37 -1.81 14.50
N SER A 126 6.23 -2.68 15.49
CA SER A 126 5.00 -2.88 16.28
C SER A 126 5.37 -3.50 17.64
N VAL A 127 4.55 -3.26 18.66
CA VAL A 127 4.77 -3.81 20.02
C VAL A 127 3.50 -4.52 20.46
N HIS A 128 3.64 -5.76 20.95
CA HIS A 128 2.53 -6.66 21.22
C HIS A 128 2.62 -7.31 22.61
N GLU A 129 1.45 -7.53 23.22
CA GLU A 129 1.25 -8.30 24.44
C GLU A 129 0.21 -9.42 24.19
N GLY A 130 0.28 -10.49 24.98
CA GLY A 130 -0.60 -11.67 24.87
C GLY A 130 0.08 -12.91 24.28
N LEU A 131 1.32 -12.75 23.80
CA LEU A 131 2.24 -13.81 23.39
C LEU A 131 3.63 -13.47 23.94
N GLY A 132 4.17 -14.32 24.81
CA GLY A 132 5.46 -14.12 25.48
C GLY A 132 6.65 -14.34 24.56
N PHE A 133 7.79 -13.71 24.90
CA PHE A 133 9.00 -13.74 24.06
C PHE A 133 9.44 -15.16 23.68
N SER A 134 9.39 -16.12 24.59
CA SER A 134 9.82 -17.49 24.33
C SER A 134 8.92 -18.19 23.31
N LYS A 135 7.61 -17.90 23.35
CA LYS A 135 6.66 -18.44 22.37
C LYS A 135 6.81 -17.76 21.01
N TRP A 136 7.09 -16.45 20.97
CA TRP A 136 7.49 -15.74 19.74
C TRP A 136 8.75 -16.32 19.09
N LYS A 137 9.83 -16.55 19.87
CA LYS A 137 11.10 -17.12 19.38
C LYS A 137 10.86 -18.47 18.71
N ARG A 138 10.18 -19.40 19.39
CA ARG A 138 9.88 -20.73 18.85
C ARG A 138 8.95 -20.69 17.62
N ALA A 139 7.94 -19.82 17.62
CA ALA A 139 7.05 -19.64 16.47
C ALA A 139 7.84 -19.20 15.22
N LEU A 140 8.74 -18.22 15.35
CA LEU A 140 9.62 -17.79 14.24
C LEU A 140 10.63 -18.87 13.82
N GLN A 141 11.11 -19.69 14.75
CA GLN A 141 12.02 -20.80 14.44
C GLN A 141 11.34 -21.94 13.66
N GLN A 142 10.06 -22.21 13.94
CA GLN A 142 9.31 -23.31 13.33
C GLN A 142 8.58 -22.96 12.02
N GLU A 143 8.37 -21.67 11.73
CA GLU A 143 7.58 -21.20 10.58
C GLU A 143 7.96 -21.90 9.25
N PHE A 144 9.25 -21.90 8.90
CA PHE A 144 9.71 -22.55 7.67
C PHE A 144 9.66 -24.09 7.74
N ALA A 145 9.83 -24.68 8.94
CA ALA A 145 9.74 -26.12 9.13
C ALA A 145 8.31 -26.64 8.91
N GLU A 146 7.29 -25.93 9.41
CA GLU A 146 5.89 -26.27 9.14
C GLU A 146 5.56 -26.14 7.65
N SER A 147 6.09 -25.12 6.96
CA SER A 147 5.85 -25.02 5.53
C SER A 147 6.56 -26.10 4.70
N LEU A 148 7.76 -26.54 5.11
CA LEU A 148 8.49 -27.62 4.45
C LEU A 148 7.83 -28.99 4.65
N ALA A 149 7.06 -29.17 5.73
CA ALA A 149 6.35 -30.41 6.03
C ALA A 149 5.09 -30.66 5.17
N VAL A 150 4.66 -29.70 4.34
CA VAL A 150 3.44 -29.82 3.52
C VAL A 150 3.78 -29.86 2.03
N GLU A 151 3.75 -31.05 1.44
CA GLU A 151 3.92 -31.21 -0.01
C GLU A 151 2.78 -30.53 -0.81
N GLY A 152 3.13 -29.87 -1.91
CA GLY A 152 2.14 -29.26 -2.79
C GLY A 152 2.70 -28.35 -3.88
N GLY A 153 1.80 -27.55 -4.48
CA GLY A 153 2.16 -26.53 -5.45
C GLY A 153 2.72 -25.24 -4.81
N PRO A 154 3.12 -24.23 -5.61
CA PRO A 154 3.83 -23.07 -5.10
C PRO A 154 3.12 -22.34 -3.95
N GLY A 155 3.83 -22.12 -2.83
CA GLY A 155 3.30 -21.48 -1.62
C GLY A 155 2.30 -22.31 -0.80
N VAL A 156 2.11 -23.61 -1.09
CA VAL A 156 1.45 -24.53 -0.15
C VAL A 156 2.30 -24.64 1.14
N GLY A 157 1.65 -24.97 2.26
CA GLY A 157 2.30 -24.98 3.59
C GLY A 157 2.55 -23.60 4.22
N SER A 158 2.59 -22.51 3.43
CA SER A 158 2.94 -21.18 3.95
C SER A 158 1.95 -20.66 5.02
N ILE A 159 2.52 -20.22 6.15
CA ILE A 159 1.81 -19.55 7.25
C ILE A 159 1.50 -18.10 6.86
N ARG A 160 2.52 -17.38 6.38
CA ARG A 160 2.43 -16.06 5.74
C ARG A 160 3.34 -16.02 4.52
N GLY A 161 3.11 -15.10 3.58
CA GLY A 161 4.04 -14.80 2.50
C GLY A 161 4.41 -15.95 1.55
N ILE A 162 5.40 -16.76 1.91
CA ILE A 162 6.16 -17.69 1.04
C ILE A 162 6.21 -19.08 1.69
N GLY A 163 6.12 -20.14 0.90
CA GLY A 163 6.29 -21.52 1.38
C GLY A 163 7.69 -22.07 1.13
N GLY A 164 8.16 -22.99 1.96
CA GLY A 164 9.39 -23.74 1.74
C GLY A 164 9.18 -24.95 0.84
N ASP A 165 10.01 -25.10 -0.20
CA ASP A 165 10.01 -26.26 -1.09
C ASP A 165 11.06 -27.30 -0.67
N LYS A 166 12.29 -26.85 -0.37
CA LYS A 166 13.44 -27.71 -0.04
C LYS A 166 14.45 -26.94 0.82
N ARG A 167 15.01 -27.59 1.84
CA ARG A 167 16.25 -27.17 2.51
C ARG A 167 17.46 -27.70 1.73
N LEU A 168 18.37 -26.80 1.34
CA LEU A 168 19.58 -27.11 0.58
C LEU A 168 20.78 -27.30 1.52
N GLU A 169 20.92 -26.40 2.49
CA GLU A 169 22.07 -26.32 3.40
C GLU A 169 21.60 -26.05 4.84
N ARG A 170 22.38 -26.53 5.82
CA ARG A 170 22.20 -26.22 7.23
C ARG A 170 23.52 -26.37 7.98
N GLN A 171 23.97 -25.29 8.62
CA GLN A 171 25.23 -25.23 9.35
C GLN A 171 25.02 -24.46 10.66
N VAL A 172 25.39 -25.06 11.78
CA VAL A 172 25.34 -24.42 13.11
C VAL A 172 26.68 -23.74 13.38
N VAL A 173 26.64 -22.49 13.81
CA VAL A 173 27.81 -21.66 14.12
C VAL A 173 27.86 -21.49 15.64
N GLU A 174 28.77 -22.23 16.27
CA GLU A 174 28.87 -22.32 17.74
C GLU A 174 28.97 -20.94 18.40
N GLY A 175 28.16 -20.72 19.44
CA GLY A 175 28.10 -19.46 20.18
C GLY A 175 27.65 -18.24 19.36
N LEU A 176 27.00 -18.45 18.20
CA LEU A 176 26.49 -17.35 17.37
C LEU A 176 25.11 -17.60 16.76
N GLY A 177 24.81 -18.81 16.30
CA GLY A 177 23.50 -19.13 15.70
C GLY A 177 23.56 -20.20 14.61
N LYS A 178 22.74 -20.07 13.57
CA LYS A 178 22.73 -21.00 12.42
C LYS A 178 22.60 -20.29 11.07
N LEU A 179 23.11 -20.95 10.03
CA LEU A 179 22.91 -20.66 8.62
C LEU A 179 22.07 -21.79 8.00
N GLU A 180 21.01 -21.46 7.28
CA GLU A 180 20.26 -22.40 6.44
C GLU A 180 20.07 -21.81 5.03
N VAL A 181 20.16 -22.61 3.98
CA VAL A 181 19.76 -22.17 2.63
C VAL A 181 18.48 -22.90 2.25
N LEU A 182 17.42 -22.13 1.98
CA LEU A 182 16.11 -22.64 1.60
C LEU A 182 15.76 -22.26 0.16
N GLN A 183 15.28 -23.25 -0.60
CA GLN A 183 14.50 -23.03 -1.80
C GLN A 183 13.04 -22.85 -1.40
N LEU A 184 12.48 -21.71 -1.76
CA LEU A 184 11.12 -21.29 -1.41
C LEU A 184 10.31 -21.01 -2.68
N SER A 185 8.99 -21.09 -2.58
CA SER A 185 8.06 -20.70 -3.64
C SER A 185 6.85 -19.94 -3.15
N ALA A 186 6.29 -19.10 -4.03
CA ALA A 186 5.06 -18.36 -3.75
C ALA A 186 4.18 -18.23 -4.99
N LYS A 187 2.87 -18.40 -4.80
CA LYS A 187 1.85 -18.23 -5.84
C LYS A 187 1.33 -16.79 -5.86
N PHE A 188 1.50 -16.12 -7.00
CA PHE A 188 1.07 -14.74 -7.18
C PHE A 188 -0.31 -14.67 -7.84
N PRO A 189 -1.05 -13.57 -7.66
CA PRO A 189 -2.31 -13.35 -8.38
C PRO A 189 -2.14 -13.46 -9.90
N ALA A 190 -3.11 -14.09 -10.54
CA ALA A 190 -3.20 -14.14 -11.99
C ALA A 190 -3.33 -12.71 -12.57
N PRO A 191 -2.74 -12.41 -13.75
CA PRO A 191 -2.15 -13.34 -14.72
C PRO A 191 -0.63 -13.56 -14.53
N THR A 192 -0.07 -13.31 -13.34
CA THR A 192 1.39 -13.41 -13.16
C THR A 192 1.85 -14.83 -12.79
N ALA A 193 3.03 -15.22 -13.26
CA ALA A 193 3.60 -16.54 -12.95
C ALA A 193 3.97 -16.67 -11.45
N PRO A 194 4.02 -17.89 -10.89
CA PRO A 194 4.53 -18.09 -9.53
C PRO A 194 6.03 -17.76 -9.47
N ARG A 195 6.54 -17.40 -8.29
CA ARG A 195 7.97 -17.12 -8.08
C ARG A 195 8.63 -18.22 -7.28
N GLU A 196 9.93 -18.37 -7.52
CA GLU A 196 10.84 -19.01 -6.60
C GLU A 196 11.78 -17.98 -5.97
N PHE A 197 12.18 -18.23 -4.74
CA PHE A 197 13.21 -17.47 -4.02
C PHE A 197 14.19 -18.49 -3.45
N ILE A 198 15.48 -18.30 -3.70
CA ILE A 198 16.54 -19.05 -3.03
C ILE A 198 17.13 -18.09 -2.00
N THR A 199 17.04 -18.43 -0.71
CA THR A 199 17.47 -17.53 0.36
C THR A 199 18.33 -18.25 1.38
N MET A 200 19.43 -17.60 1.73
CA MET A 200 20.25 -17.93 2.88
C MET A 200 19.68 -17.17 4.09
N LEU A 201 19.24 -17.92 5.08
CA LEU A 201 18.75 -17.43 6.37
C LEU A 201 19.88 -17.56 7.39
N LEU A 202 20.30 -16.44 7.99
CA LEU A 202 21.14 -16.44 9.18
C LEU A 202 20.23 -16.13 10.37
N THR A 203 20.25 -16.96 11.41
CA THR A 203 19.42 -16.74 12.60
C THR A 203 20.23 -16.79 13.89
N SER A 204 19.92 -15.92 14.84
CA SER A 204 20.74 -15.69 16.04
C SER A 204 19.97 -14.97 17.16
N ASP A 205 20.15 -15.41 18.40
CA ASP A 205 19.83 -14.73 19.65
C ASP A 205 21.08 -14.14 20.36
N HIS A 206 22.17 -14.02 19.60
CA HIS A 206 23.44 -13.39 19.97
C HIS A 206 23.83 -12.30 18.96
N ALA A 207 22.83 -11.67 18.34
CA ALA A 207 22.98 -10.73 17.25
C ALA A 207 23.22 -9.28 17.71
N LEU A 208 22.73 -8.93 18.90
CA LEU A 208 22.87 -7.60 19.47
C LEU A 208 24.10 -7.47 20.37
N SER A 209 24.63 -6.26 20.47
CA SER A 209 25.80 -5.92 21.29
C SER A 209 25.41 -5.03 22.48
N GLU A 210 26.42 -4.62 23.26
CA GLU A 210 26.28 -3.64 24.37
C GLU A 210 25.55 -2.36 23.95
N LYS A 211 25.59 -1.97 22.66
CA LYS A 211 24.88 -0.81 22.12
C LYS A 211 23.36 -0.93 22.19
N SER A 212 22.84 -2.15 22.25
CA SER A 212 21.41 -2.44 22.37
C SER A 212 20.96 -2.66 23.82
N LYS A 213 21.80 -2.39 24.81
CA LYS A 213 21.35 -2.28 26.21
C LYS A 213 20.45 -1.05 26.41
N PRO A 214 19.50 -1.09 27.36
CA PRO A 214 18.74 0.09 27.75
C PRO A 214 19.67 1.19 28.29
N HIS A 215 19.76 2.31 27.58
CA HIS A 215 20.54 3.48 27.97
C HIS A 215 19.74 4.36 28.95
N VAL A 216 19.42 3.77 30.11
CA VAL A 216 18.67 4.39 31.21
C VAL A 216 19.40 4.17 32.53
N ASP A 217 19.38 5.17 33.40
CA ASP A 217 19.91 5.06 34.76
C ASP A 217 18.90 4.34 35.68
N ASP A 218 19.40 3.72 36.74
CA ASP A 218 18.63 3.16 37.88
C ASP A 218 17.49 2.16 37.55
N HIS A 219 17.53 1.49 36.39
CA HIS A 219 16.58 0.42 36.02
C HIS A 219 17.22 -0.97 36.05
N ALA A 220 16.53 -1.98 36.57
CA ALA A 220 17.04 -3.36 36.71
C ALA A 220 17.44 -4.02 35.37
N ALA A 221 16.92 -3.53 34.25
CA ALA A 221 17.26 -4.00 32.90
C ALA A 221 18.44 -3.28 32.24
N ALA A 222 18.99 -2.20 32.82
CA ALA A 222 20.01 -1.37 32.19
C ALA A 222 21.31 -2.14 31.85
N ASP A 223 21.72 -3.05 32.74
CA ASP A 223 22.96 -3.83 32.57
C ASP A 223 22.83 -5.01 31.58
N GLN A 224 21.64 -5.30 31.06
CA GLN A 224 21.34 -6.49 30.28
C GLN A 224 20.95 -6.16 28.83
N ILE A 225 21.46 -6.94 27.88
CA ILE A 225 20.95 -6.90 26.50
C ILE A 225 19.57 -7.55 26.51
N PRO A 226 18.50 -6.90 26.03
CA PRO A 226 17.16 -7.48 26.04
C PRO A 226 17.10 -8.78 25.23
N ARG A 227 16.24 -9.72 25.65
CA ARG A 227 16.05 -10.98 24.93
C ARG A 227 15.60 -10.67 23.50
N HIS A 228 16.27 -11.27 22.53
CA HIS A 228 16.06 -10.98 21.11
C HIS A 228 16.29 -12.23 20.26
N TYR A 229 15.70 -12.24 19.08
CA TYR A 229 15.97 -13.24 18.05
C TYR A 229 15.89 -12.57 16.69
N MET A 230 16.97 -12.65 15.92
CA MET A 230 17.14 -12.02 14.61
C MET A 230 17.19 -13.08 13.51
N ILE A 231 16.52 -12.81 12.41
CA ILE A 231 16.55 -13.55 11.15
C ILE A 231 17.04 -12.58 10.07
N VAL A 232 18.10 -12.93 9.37
CA VAL A 232 18.63 -12.19 8.21
C VAL A 232 18.43 -13.04 6.97
N SER A 233 17.62 -12.58 6.04
CA SER A 233 17.32 -13.27 4.78
C SER A 233 18.05 -12.60 3.63
N ILE A 234 18.96 -13.34 3.00
CA ILE A 234 19.81 -12.88 1.91
C ILE A 234 19.47 -13.71 0.67
N PRO A 235 19.22 -13.11 -0.51
CA PRO A 235 19.07 -13.87 -1.75
C PRO A 235 20.37 -14.64 -2.05
N CYS A 236 20.27 -15.87 -2.51
CA CYS A 236 21.45 -16.71 -2.70
C CYS A 236 21.38 -17.49 -4.02
N GLU A 237 22.47 -17.57 -4.76
CA GLU A 237 22.62 -18.52 -5.87
C GLU A 237 23.27 -19.79 -5.33
N HIS A 238 22.67 -20.96 -5.60
CA HIS A 238 23.09 -22.24 -5.05
C HIS A 238 23.17 -23.31 -6.14
N PRO A 239 24.26 -24.11 -6.23
CA PRO A 239 24.43 -25.12 -7.30
C PRO A 239 23.28 -26.14 -7.38
N GLU A 240 22.73 -26.57 -6.24
CA GLU A 240 21.59 -27.48 -6.20
C GLU A 240 20.21 -26.85 -6.51
N ALA A 241 20.16 -25.52 -6.71
CA ALA A 241 18.92 -24.81 -7.05
C ALA A 241 19.08 -24.01 -8.36
N PRO A 242 19.28 -24.68 -9.51
CA PRO A 242 19.24 -24.03 -10.82
C PRO A 242 17.84 -23.43 -11.09
N VAL A 243 17.76 -22.49 -12.03
CA VAL A 243 16.49 -21.82 -12.40
C VAL A 243 15.49 -22.85 -12.91
N ARG A 244 14.33 -22.96 -12.26
CA ARG A 244 13.27 -23.90 -12.64
C ARG A 244 12.37 -23.33 -13.73
N ASN A 245 11.99 -24.17 -14.70
CA ASN A 245 11.00 -23.81 -15.71
C ASN A 245 9.64 -23.47 -15.07
N ASN A 246 8.92 -22.51 -15.66
CA ASN A 246 7.61 -22.00 -15.21
C ASN A 246 7.60 -21.20 -13.89
N LEU A 247 8.74 -20.99 -13.25
CA LEU A 247 8.89 -20.12 -12.08
C LEU A 247 9.77 -18.91 -12.42
N VAL A 248 9.38 -17.74 -11.93
CA VAL A 248 10.22 -16.53 -12.03
C VAL A 248 11.09 -16.45 -10.78
N ARG A 249 12.41 -16.38 -10.94
CA ARG A 249 13.30 -16.15 -9.79
C ARG A 249 13.14 -14.71 -9.31
N GLY A 250 12.80 -14.56 -8.03
CA GLY A 250 12.76 -13.27 -7.33
C GLY A 250 13.87 -13.16 -6.29
N ASN A 251 14.18 -11.92 -5.91
CA ASN A 251 15.07 -11.59 -4.80
C ASN A 251 14.25 -11.08 -3.62
N TYR A 252 14.56 -11.57 -2.42
CA TYR A 252 13.97 -11.11 -1.17
C TYR A 252 15.09 -10.84 -0.18
N GLU A 253 15.37 -9.55 0.06
CA GLU A 253 16.37 -9.06 1.01
C GLU A 253 15.61 -8.65 2.28
N SER A 254 15.88 -9.24 3.45
CA SER A 254 15.23 -8.80 4.70
C SER A 254 16.04 -9.01 5.97
N ILE A 255 15.68 -8.26 7.01
CA ILE A 255 16.00 -8.57 8.41
C ILE A 255 14.70 -8.52 9.20
N GLU A 256 14.45 -9.52 10.02
CA GLU A 256 13.34 -9.56 10.96
C GLU A 256 13.89 -9.84 12.36
N MET A 257 13.42 -9.10 13.36
CA MET A 257 13.88 -9.25 14.73
C MET A 257 12.70 -9.07 15.70
N ILE A 258 12.55 -10.03 16.60
CA ILE A 258 11.81 -9.81 17.84
C ILE A 258 12.77 -9.38 18.94
N ARG A 259 12.32 -8.46 19.81
CA ARG A 259 13.04 -8.03 21.00
C ARG A 259 12.03 -7.77 22.13
N GLU A 260 12.34 -8.27 23.31
CA GLU A 260 11.60 -7.97 24.53
C GLU A 260 11.77 -6.50 24.94
N ILE A 261 10.71 -5.85 25.41
CA ILE A 261 10.79 -4.60 26.17
C ILE A 261 10.86 -4.99 27.66
N PRO A 262 12.03 -4.90 28.31
CA PRO A 262 12.26 -5.55 29.60
C PRO A 262 11.73 -4.70 30.76
N LEU A 263 10.41 -4.61 30.89
CA LEU A 263 9.75 -3.97 32.04
C LEU A 263 10.04 -4.79 33.32
N THR A 264 9.99 -6.12 33.20
CA THR A 264 10.46 -7.08 34.19
C THR A 264 11.78 -7.70 33.71
N PRO A 265 12.86 -7.75 34.53
CA PRO A 265 14.12 -8.35 34.12
C PRO A 265 14.00 -9.87 33.93
N ALA A 266 14.61 -10.40 32.87
CA ALA A 266 14.56 -11.82 32.55
C ALA A 266 15.71 -12.60 33.21
N ASN A 267 15.38 -13.58 34.05
CA ASN A 267 16.38 -14.46 34.71
C ASN A 267 16.90 -15.60 33.81
N SER A 268 16.35 -15.76 32.60
CA SER A 268 16.69 -16.83 31.65
C SER A 268 16.42 -16.36 30.22
N THR A 269 17.24 -16.81 29.26
CA THR A 269 17.00 -16.61 27.83
C THR A 269 15.76 -17.37 27.35
N ASN A 270 15.59 -18.61 27.82
CA ASN A 270 14.45 -19.47 27.50
C ASN A 270 13.47 -19.53 28.70
N GLY A 271 12.25 -19.06 28.48
CA GLY A 271 11.14 -19.10 29.43
C GLY A 271 10.17 -20.26 29.17
N ASP A 272 9.16 -20.35 30.03
CA ASP A 272 8.05 -21.27 29.89
C ASP A 272 7.03 -20.74 28.87
N ILE A 273 6.54 -21.62 27.98
CA ILE A 273 5.54 -21.26 26.96
C ILE A 273 4.11 -21.67 27.34
N THR A 274 3.91 -22.34 28.48
CA THR A 274 2.57 -22.69 28.95
C THR A 274 1.69 -21.44 29.07
N ARG A 275 0.38 -21.59 28.85
CA ARG A 275 -0.57 -20.52 29.18
C ARG A 275 -0.75 -20.44 30.69
N LYS A 276 -0.78 -19.22 31.21
CA LYS A 276 -1.10 -18.93 32.61
C LYS A 276 -2.12 -17.82 32.62
N GLU A 277 -3.29 -18.04 33.21
CA GLU A 277 -4.34 -17.02 33.36
C GLU A 277 -3.85 -15.86 34.26
N GLU A 278 -3.06 -16.20 35.28
CA GLU A 278 -2.34 -15.26 36.14
C GLU A 278 -0.85 -15.61 36.16
N ALA A 279 -0.02 -14.68 35.71
CA ALA A 279 1.43 -14.77 35.85
C ALA A 279 1.89 -14.36 37.26
N SER A 280 3.09 -14.79 37.68
CA SER A 280 3.75 -14.11 38.80
C SER A 280 4.02 -12.64 38.43
N PRO A 281 3.99 -11.70 39.39
CA PRO A 281 4.28 -10.28 39.10
C PRO A 281 5.61 -10.04 38.39
N ASP A 282 6.58 -10.93 38.60
CA ASP A 282 7.92 -10.89 38.01
C ASP A 282 8.13 -11.94 36.89
N ASP A 283 7.07 -12.40 36.20
CA ASP A 283 7.22 -13.28 35.02
C ASP A 283 7.60 -12.48 33.76
N PRO A 284 8.82 -12.63 33.20
CA PRO A 284 9.24 -11.90 32.01
C PRO A 284 8.48 -12.32 30.74
N GLU A 285 7.75 -13.45 30.73
CA GLU A 285 6.89 -13.79 29.58
C GLU A 285 5.62 -12.91 29.48
N THR A 286 5.39 -12.02 30.46
CA THR A 286 4.39 -10.94 30.37
C THR A 286 4.92 -9.64 29.76
N ASN A 287 6.24 -9.53 29.51
CA ASN A 287 6.82 -8.34 28.91
C ASN A 287 6.30 -8.11 27.47
N PRO A 288 6.06 -6.86 27.05
CA PRO A 288 5.73 -6.54 25.66
C PRO A 288 6.86 -6.97 24.71
N VAL A 289 6.49 -7.56 23.57
CA VAL A 289 7.44 -7.96 22.53
C VAL A 289 7.37 -6.97 21.37
N GLU A 290 8.49 -6.28 21.14
CA GLU A 290 8.72 -5.48 19.96
C GLU A 290 9.08 -6.37 18.77
N TRP A 291 8.40 -6.15 17.64
CA TRP A 291 8.68 -6.83 16.38
C TRP A 291 9.06 -5.81 15.31
N ILE A 292 10.29 -5.91 14.82
CA ILE A 292 10.88 -5.08 13.75
C ILE A 292 11.11 -5.96 12.52
N MET A 293 10.81 -5.43 11.33
CA MET A 293 11.25 -6.05 10.08
C MET A 293 11.62 -4.99 9.06
N ILE A 294 12.66 -5.22 8.27
CA ILE A 294 13.12 -4.41 7.15
C ILE A 294 13.16 -5.34 5.94
N THR A 295 12.60 -4.92 4.81
CA THR A 295 12.56 -5.73 3.60
C THR A 295 12.68 -4.89 2.33
N ARG A 296 13.25 -5.52 1.30
CA ARG A 296 13.13 -5.13 -0.10
C ARG A 296 12.97 -6.40 -0.94
N SER A 297 11.92 -6.42 -1.76
CA SER A 297 11.64 -7.52 -2.68
C SER A 297 11.67 -7.04 -4.13
N ASP A 298 12.31 -7.82 -4.99
CA ASP A 298 12.16 -7.76 -6.44
C ASP A 298 11.59 -9.11 -6.93
N PRO A 299 10.29 -9.21 -7.24
CA PRO A 299 9.66 -10.45 -7.68
C PRO A 299 9.99 -10.82 -9.15
N GLY A 300 10.86 -10.05 -9.81
CA GLY A 300 11.26 -10.27 -11.20
C GLY A 300 10.10 -10.22 -12.20
N GLY A 301 10.35 -10.73 -13.41
CA GLY A 301 9.32 -10.90 -14.44
C GLY A 301 8.70 -9.59 -14.97
N GLY A 302 9.40 -8.46 -14.84
CA GLY A 302 9.00 -7.17 -15.43
C GLY A 302 7.86 -6.43 -14.70
N ILE A 303 7.51 -6.80 -13.46
CA ILE A 303 6.51 -6.03 -12.68
C ILE A 303 7.03 -4.60 -12.43
N PRO A 304 6.28 -3.54 -12.80
CA PRO A 304 6.71 -2.17 -12.55
C PRO A 304 6.84 -1.86 -11.05
N ARG A 305 7.98 -1.29 -10.64
CA ARG A 305 8.28 -1.01 -9.22
C ARG A 305 7.26 -0.16 -8.47
N PHE A 306 6.53 0.73 -9.14
CA PHE A 306 5.48 1.51 -8.48
C PHE A 306 4.26 0.65 -8.06
N LEU A 307 4.05 -0.53 -8.67
CA LEU A 307 3.02 -1.49 -8.24
C LEU A 307 3.49 -2.29 -7.03
N ILE A 308 4.77 -2.68 -7.02
CA ILE A 308 5.49 -3.26 -5.88
C ILE A 308 5.39 -2.33 -4.68
N ASP A 309 5.95 -1.12 -4.79
CA ASP A 309 5.98 -0.09 -3.74
C ASP A 309 4.60 0.31 -3.18
N ARG A 310 3.54 0.22 -3.99
CA ARG A 310 2.15 0.51 -3.58
C ARG A 310 1.51 -0.67 -2.84
N GLY A 311 1.93 -1.90 -3.15
CA GLY A 311 1.44 -3.13 -2.55
C GLY A 311 2.06 -3.44 -1.19
N THR A 312 3.37 -3.25 -1.08
CA THR A 312 4.19 -3.62 0.08
C THR A 312 3.60 -3.26 1.44
N PRO A 313 3.05 -2.04 1.67
CA PRO A 313 2.59 -1.66 3.00
C PRO A 313 1.36 -2.46 3.46
N GLY A 314 0.47 -2.84 2.54
CA GLY A 314 -0.72 -3.63 2.87
C GLY A 314 -0.39 -5.11 3.09
N SER A 315 0.53 -5.66 2.29
CA SER A 315 1.02 -7.04 2.45
C SER A 315 1.76 -7.24 3.77
N ILE A 316 2.63 -6.31 4.16
CA ILE A 316 3.34 -6.32 5.46
C ILE A 316 2.35 -6.43 6.64
N VAL A 317 1.26 -5.67 6.59
CA VAL A 317 0.22 -5.69 7.63
C VAL A 317 -0.54 -7.02 7.62
N ALA A 318 -1.00 -7.48 6.45
CA ALA A 318 -1.75 -8.72 6.32
C ALA A 318 -0.94 -9.97 6.73
N ASP A 319 0.35 -10.03 6.41
CA ASP A 319 1.24 -11.13 6.81
C ASP A 319 1.54 -11.13 8.31
N THR A 320 1.47 -9.97 8.98
CA THR A 320 1.57 -9.87 10.45
C THR A 320 0.36 -10.53 11.11
N SER A 321 -0.86 -10.27 10.63
CA SER A 321 -2.08 -10.89 11.18
C SER A 321 -2.04 -12.41 11.01
N LYS A 322 -1.70 -12.92 9.82
CA LYS A 322 -1.61 -14.38 9.55
C LYS A 322 -0.64 -15.10 10.47
N PHE A 323 0.55 -14.53 10.69
CA PHE A 323 1.54 -15.11 11.60
C PHE A 323 1.01 -15.16 13.03
N LEU A 324 0.40 -14.07 13.51
CA LEU A 324 -0.18 -14.01 14.85
C LEU A 324 -1.35 -14.98 15.02
N ASP A 325 -2.24 -15.12 14.03
CA ASP A 325 -3.35 -16.08 14.05
C ASP A 325 -2.83 -17.52 14.21
N TRP A 326 -1.78 -17.88 13.47
CA TRP A 326 -1.14 -19.19 13.58
C TRP A 326 -0.38 -19.38 14.92
N ALA A 327 0.49 -18.44 15.28
CA ALA A 327 1.37 -18.55 16.45
C ALA A 327 0.59 -18.55 17.78
N CYS A 328 -0.53 -17.82 17.86
CA CYS A 328 -1.39 -17.80 19.04
C CYS A 328 -2.20 -19.09 19.18
N ALA A 329 -2.65 -19.67 18.05
CA ALA A 329 -3.43 -20.90 18.01
C ALA A 329 -2.61 -22.16 18.32
N LYS A 330 -1.27 -22.12 18.17
CA LYS A 330 -0.37 -23.21 18.59
C LYS A 330 -0.24 -23.23 20.11
N GLU A 331 -0.47 -24.39 20.70
CA GLU A 331 -0.30 -24.61 22.15
C GLU A 331 1.08 -25.22 22.41
N ASP A 332 1.40 -26.30 21.69
CA ASP A 332 2.71 -26.93 21.69
C ASP A 332 3.61 -26.33 20.60
N LEU A 333 4.66 -25.62 21.03
CA LEU A 333 5.80 -25.25 20.20
C LEU A 333 7.07 -25.83 20.86
N PRO A 334 7.53 -27.03 20.43
CA PRO A 334 8.74 -27.63 20.98
C PRO A 334 9.95 -26.72 20.77
N ASP A 335 10.91 -26.81 21.69
CA ASP A 335 12.13 -26.01 21.64
C ASP A 335 13.13 -26.68 20.67
N PRO A 336 13.37 -26.13 19.46
CA PRO A 336 14.21 -26.79 18.47
C PRO A 336 15.67 -26.90 18.94
N GLU A 337 16.14 -25.92 19.73
CA GLU A 337 17.50 -25.92 20.29
C GLU A 337 17.68 -27.08 21.28
N LYS A 338 16.64 -27.43 22.07
CA LYS A 338 16.69 -28.60 22.95
C LYS A 338 16.68 -29.92 22.19
N ILE A 339 15.85 -30.05 21.16
CA ILE A 339 15.82 -31.26 20.31
C ILE A 339 17.19 -31.51 19.68
N GLU A 340 17.85 -30.44 19.19
CA GLU A 340 19.22 -30.51 18.66
C GLU A 340 20.25 -30.89 19.73
N LEU A 341 20.16 -30.32 20.94
CA LEU A 341 21.10 -30.58 22.03
C LEU A 341 20.98 -31.99 22.64
N GLU A 342 19.77 -32.56 22.66
CA GLU A 342 19.49 -33.90 23.18
C GLU A 342 19.92 -35.02 22.22
N GLY A 343 20.45 -34.68 21.04
CA GLY A 343 21.04 -35.66 20.10
C GLY A 343 20.03 -36.62 19.46
N LEU A 344 18.73 -36.32 19.59
CA LEU A 344 17.68 -37.00 18.84
C LEU A 344 17.96 -36.79 17.34
N PRO A 345 17.87 -37.84 16.49
CA PRO A 345 18.00 -37.65 15.06
C PRO A 345 16.94 -36.66 14.57
N PRO A 346 17.17 -35.91 13.47
CA PRO A 346 16.18 -35.00 12.92
C PRO A 346 15.01 -35.78 12.29
N THR A 347 14.12 -36.31 13.13
CA THR A 347 13.00 -37.16 12.69
C THR A 347 11.88 -36.36 12.03
N VAL A 348 11.88 -35.03 12.16
CA VAL A 348 10.96 -34.11 11.47
C VAL A 348 10.97 -34.31 9.95
N ASP A 349 12.08 -34.77 9.37
CA ASP A 349 12.21 -35.02 7.93
C ASP A 349 11.63 -36.40 7.50
N LYS A 350 11.10 -37.24 8.41
CA LYS A 350 10.51 -38.57 8.08
C LYS A 350 9.29 -39.05 8.88
N GLU A 351 9.04 -38.58 10.11
CA GLU A 351 7.95 -39.11 10.95
C GLU A 351 6.55 -38.54 10.63
N ALA A 352 6.47 -37.50 9.78
CA ALA A 352 5.21 -36.98 9.28
C ALA A 352 4.35 -38.00 8.48
N LEU A 353 4.94 -39.12 8.06
CA LEU A 353 4.28 -40.22 7.33
C LEU A 353 3.60 -41.26 8.24
N GLN A 354 3.60 -41.11 9.57
CA GLN A 354 2.97 -42.06 10.51
C GLN A 354 1.88 -41.45 11.41
N ALA A 355 1.60 -40.16 11.30
CA ALA A 355 0.57 -39.45 12.08
C ALA A 355 -0.85 -39.49 11.44
N GLU A 356 -1.16 -40.49 10.60
CA GLU A 356 -2.44 -40.54 9.86
C GLU A 356 -3.64 -41.05 10.67
N ASP A 357 -3.47 -41.66 11.86
CA ASP A 357 -4.53 -42.47 12.50
C ASP A 357 -5.29 -41.83 13.70
N GLU A 358 -4.93 -40.63 14.19
CA GLU A 358 -5.64 -39.97 15.32
C GLU A 358 -6.00 -38.47 15.11
N ALA A 359 -6.13 -38.00 13.86
CA ALA A 359 -6.58 -36.64 13.57
C ALA A 359 -8.12 -36.55 13.38
N GLN A 360 -8.86 -36.28 14.48
CA GLN A 360 -10.26 -35.85 14.36
C GLN A 360 -10.39 -34.53 13.56
N PRO A 361 -11.52 -34.29 12.85
CA PRO A 361 -11.60 -33.27 11.80
C PRO A 361 -11.61 -31.84 12.37
N ARG A 362 -10.42 -31.28 12.60
CA ARG A 362 -10.25 -29.84 12.87
C ARG A 362 -10.62 -29.02 11.63
N ALA A 363 -11.30 -27.90 11.87
CA ALA A 363 -11.95 -27.11 10.82
C ALA A 363 -10.99 -26.76 9.67
N SER A 364 -11.39 -27.07 8.44
CA SER A 364 -10.58 -26.84 7.25
C SER A 364 -10.39 -25.34 6.99
N PHE A 365 -9.25 -24.78 7.42
CA PHE A 365 -8.81 -23.45 7.01
C PHE A 365 -8.63 -23.43 5.48
N SER A 366 -9.60 -22.81 4.81
CA SER A 366 -9.84 -22.94 3.37
C SER A 366 -8.60 -22.61 2.54
N ALA A 367 -8.24 -23.52 1.64
CA ALA A 367 -7.17 -23.31 0.67
C ALA A 367 -7.43 -22.11 -0.27
N ALA A 368 -8.69 -21.67 -0.42
CA ALA A 368 -9.05 -20.52 -1.24
C ALA A 368 -8.51 -19.19 -0.69
N SER A 369 -8.20 -19.09 0.61
CA SER A 369 -7.67 -17.88 1.23
C SER A 369 -6.14 -17.74 1.11
N ARG A 370 -5.43 -18.77 0.62
CA ARG A 370 -3.96 -18.84 0.56
C ARG A 370 -3.38 -18.13 -0.68
N ASN A 371 -3.86 -16.94 -0.98
CA ASN A 371 -3.18 -16.04 -1.92
C ASN A 371 -1.99 -15.40 -1.18
N ALA A 372 -0.78 -15.87 -1.50
CA ALA A 372 0.48 -15.34 -0.98
C ALA A 372 0.62 -13.85 -1.35
N GLN A 373 0.43 -12.97 -0.35
CA GLN A 373 0.57 -11.53 -0.47
C GLN A 373 1.92 -11.09 0.11
N LEU A 374 3.01 -11.48 -0.56
CA LEU A 374 4.36 -11.13 -0.13
C LEU A 374 4.53 -9.61 0.04
N ALA A 375 5.13 -9.21 1.16
CA ALA A 375 5.69 -7.89 1.43
C ALA A 375 6.61 -7.42 0.29
N GLY A 376 6.02 -6.76 -0.70
CA GLY A 376 6.70 -6.43 -1.95
C GLY A 376 5.81 -6.40 -3.18
N VAL A 377 4.65 -7.05 -3.19
CA VAL A 377 3.91 -7.25 -4.45
C VAL A 377 2.43 -6.85 -4.33
N GLY A 378 2.01 -6.01 -5.27
CA GLY A 378 0.67 -5.41 -5.28
C GLY A 378 -0.47 -6.41 -5.44
N THR A 379 -1.52 -6.20 -4.65
CA THR A 379 -2.84 -6.77 -4.93
C THR A 379 -3.32 -6.31 -6.32
N SER A 380 -3.87 -7.25 -7.08
CA SER A 380 -4.54 -6.92 -8.34
C SER A 380 -5.82 -6.15 -8.04
N ILE A 381 -6.22 -5.24 -8.93
CA ILE A 381 -7.47 -4.48 -8.79
C ILE A 381 -8.71 -5.40 -8.85
N ALA A 382 -8.54 -6.63 -9.35
CA ALA A 382 -9.58 -7.66 -9.40
C ALA A 382 -9.91 -8.31 -8.04
N ASP A 383 -9.04 -8.21 -7.02
CA ASP A 383 -9.20 -8.92 -5.73
C ASP A 383 -9.90 -8.07 -4.64
N LEU A 384 -10.70 -7.07 -5.04
CA LEU A 384 -11.66 -6.45 -4.12
C LEU A 384 -12.83 -7.43 -3.95
N PRO A 385 -13.22 -7.81 -2.71
CA PRO A 385 -14.32 -8.74 -2.51
C PRO A 385 -15.63 -8.13 -3.00
N LEU A 386 -16.12 -8.61 -4.13
CA LEU A 386 -17.53 -8.48 -4.50
C LEU A 386 -18.31 -9.38 -3.54
N THR A 387 -19.17 -8.78 -2.72
CA THR A 387 -20.03 -9.50 -1.80
C THR A 387 -20.94 -10.46 -2.58
N GLU A 388 -20.71 -11.76 -2.50
CA GLU A 388 -21.63 -12.74 -3.07
C GLU A 388 -22.97 -12.70 -2.29
N PRO A 389 -24.12 -12.60 -2.98
CA PRO A 389 -25.42 -12.68 -2.34
C PRO A 389 -25.73 -14.14 -1.98
N SER A 390 -26.04 -14.38 -0.69
CA SER A 390 -26.35 -15.69 -0.14
C SER A 390 -27.46 -16.42 -0.93
N ALA A 391 -27.23 -17.68 -1.27
CA ALA A 391 -28.19 -18.50 -2.01
C ALA A 391 -29.49 -18.74 -1.21
N ILE A 392 -30.61 -18.21 -1.71
CA ILE A 392 -31.96 -18.52 -1.23
C ILE A 392 -32.51 -19.72 -2.00
N LYS A 393 -33.15 -20.65 -1.28
CA LYS A 393 -33.68 -21.92 -1.82
C LYS A 393 -34.81 -21.71 -2.84
N ASN A 394 -34.89 -22.65 -3.78
CA ASN A 394 -35.90 -22.70 -4.86
C ASN A 394 -37.35 -22.51 -4.36
N GLY A 395 -38.03 -21.54 -4.98
CA GLY A 395 -39.49 -21.50 -5.12
C GLY A 395 -39.82 -21.23 -6.59
N LYS A 396 -40.76 -21.99 -7.16
CA LYS A 396 -41.28 -21.69 -8.51
C LYS A 396 -42.09 -20.40 -8.44
N ASP A 397 -41.90 -19.51 -9.41
CA ASP A 397 -43.00 -18.95 -10.21
C ASP A 397 -42.48 -18.13 -11.40
N ASN A 398 -43.15 -18.22 -12.54
CA ASN A 398 -42.79 -17.51 -13.78
C ASN A 398 -43.51 -16.16 -13.86
N ASN A 399 -42.82 -15.04 -13.65
CA ASN A 399 -43.14 -13.77 -14.33
C ASN A 399 -42.07 -12.67 -14.14
N GLY A 400 -41.76 -11.94 -15.22
CA GLY A 400 -41.32 -10.53 -15.14
C GLY A 400 -39.81 -10.21 -15.02
N PHE A 401 -39.01 -10.48 -16.07
CA PHE A 401 -37.58 -10.09 -16.15
C PHE A 401 -37.30 -8.57 -16.34
N LEU A 402 -38.26 -7.68 -16.08
CA LEU A 402 -38.15 -6.23 -16.39
C LEU A 402 -38.39 -5.27 -15.21
N SER A 403 -38.68 -5.76 -13.99
CA SER A 403 -38.92 -4.88 -12.83
C SER A 403 -37.66 -4.55 -12.01
N THR A 404 -36.64 -5.42 -12.01
CA THR A 404 -35.48 -5.29 -11.11
C THR A 404 -34.48 -4.19 -11.51
N LEU A 405 -34.47 -3.75 -12.78
CA LEU A 405 -33.57 -2.68 -13.24
C LEU A 405 -33.94 -1.28 -12.74
N SER A 406 -35.18 -1.05 -12.29
CA SER A 406 -35.62 0.28 -11.87
C SER A 406 -35.10 0.72 -10.48
N ASN A 407 -34.76 -0.23 -9.59
CA ASN A 407 -34.33 0.08 -8.23
C ASN A 407 -32.80 0.14 -8.06
N ALA A 408 -32.02 -0.32 -9.04
CA ALA A 408 -30.56 -0.35 -8.97
C ALA A 408 -29.89 1.00 -9.29
N VAL A 409 -30.60 1.95 -9.92
CA VAL A 409 -30.03 3.23 -10.38
C VAL A 409 -29.99 4.29 -9.26
N GLY A 410 -30.83 4.17 -8.21
CA GLY A 410 -30.94 5.19 -7.15
C GLY A 410 -29.72 5.30 -6.21
N ASN A 411 -29.06 4.18 -5.90
CA ASN A 411 -28.00 4.13 -4.88
C ASN A 411 -26.58 4.30 -5.43
N GLY A 412 -26.40 4.33 -6.76
CA GLY A 412 -25.08 4.37 -7.40
C GLY A 412 -24.43 5.76 -7.53
N ILE A 413 -25.16 6.85 -7.25
CA ILE A 413 -24.74 8.22 -7.60
C ILE A 413 -24.22 9.03 -6.39
N GLN A 414 -24.50 8.61 -5.15
CA GLN A 414 -24.11 9.38 -3.96
C GLN A 414 -22.61 9.29 -3.59
N SER A 415 -21.83 8.39 -4.18
CA SER A 415 -20.39 8.26 -3.90
C SER A 415 -19.50 9.28 -4.65
N TYR A 416 -20.09 10.13 -5.52
CA TYR A 416 -19.32 10.97 -6.46
C TYR A 416 -19.77 12.43 -6.58
N ALA A 417 -20.66 12.91 -5.71
CA ALA A 417 -21.11 14.31 -5.68
C ALA A 417 -20.69 15.01 -4.38
N PRO A 418 -20.08 16.23 -4.43
CA PRO A 418 -19.90 17.06 -3.25
C PRO A 418 -21.25 17.43 -2.62
N THR A 419 -21.28 17.57 -1.29
CA THR A 419 -22.51 17.71 -0.47
C THR A 419 -23.46 18.84 -0.90
N SER A 420 -22.96 19.86 -1.60
CA SER A 420 -23.75 20.98 -2.12
C SER A 420 -24.66 20.65 -3.31
N VAL A 421 -24.56 19.47 -3.92
CA VAL A 421 -25.35 19.07 -5.11
C VAL A 421 -26.45 18.04 -4.76
N ALA A 422 -26.34 17.37 -3.61
CA ALA A 422 -27.27 16.32 -3.20
C ALA A 422 -28.69 16.84 -2.85
N SER A 423 -28.83 18.12 -2.48
CA SER A 423 -30.09 18.73 -2.04
C SER A 423 -31.08 19.07 -3.16
N TYR A 424 -30.71 18.91 -4.44
CA TYR A 424 -31.53 19.35 -5.59
C TYR A 424 -32.15 18.20 -6.41
N LEU A 425 -32.04 16.95 -5.93
CA LEU A 425 -32.32 15.73 -6.73
C LEU A 425 -33.35 14.75 -6.13
N GLN A 426 -34.18 15.18 -5.18
CA GLN A 426 -35.27 14.34 -4.65
C GLN A 426 -36.65 14.78 -5.18
N PRO A 427 -37.38 13.93 -5.94
CA PRO A 427 -38.78 14.13 -6.27
C PRO A 427 -39.70 13.69 -5.12
N THR A 428 -40.68 14.52 -4.76
CA THR A 428 -41.72 14.23 -3.75
C THR A 428 -42.91 13.45 -4.33
N PRO A 429 -43.42 12.42 -3.65
CA PRO A 429 -44.79 11.93 -3.80
C PRO A 429 -45.72 12.53 -2.72
N GLN A 430 -46.98 12.82 -3.07
CA GLN A 430 -48.03 13.29 -2.17
C GLN A 430 -49.02 12.17 -1.76
N ASP A 431 -49.91 12.50 -0.81
CA ASP A 431 -51.18 11.85 -0.42
C ASP A 431 -51.07 10.52 0.37
N SER A 432 -51.96 10.14 1.32
CA SER A 432 -53.00 10.79 2.17
C SER A 432 -53.54 9.71 3.18
N SER A 433 -54.28 9.95 4.29
CA SER A 433 -54.46 11.08 5.24
C SER A 433 -55.30 10.59 6.49
N SER A 434 -55.48 11.42 7.54
CA SER A 434 -56.39 11.26 8.72
C SER A 434 -56.02 10.17 9.78
N SER A 435 -56.28 10.30 11.11
CA SER A 435 -56.91 11.37 11.93
C SER A 435 -56.52 11.36 13.45
N SER A 436 -56.36 12.57 14.01
CA SER A 436 -56.66 13.05 15.40
C SER A 436 -56.50 12.16 16.67
N SER A 437 -55.68 12.61 17.65
CA SER A 437 -56.13 13.35 18.87
C SER A 437 -55.11 13.39 20.04
N GLY A 438 -54.93 14.54 20.70
CA GLY A 438 -54.74 14.60 22.17
C GLY A 438 -53.42 15.11 22.79
N SER A 439 -53.36 16.42 23.07
CA SER A 439 -52.83 17.07 24.32
C SER A 439 -51.34 16.97 24.73
N ASP A 440 -50.68 18.14 24.64
CA ASP A 440 -49.86 18.84 25.66
C ASP A 440 -48.64 18.19 26.34
N SER A 441 -47.44 18.71 26.02
CA SER A 441 -46.62 19.43 27.00
C SER A 441 -45.54 20.29 26.31
N VAL A 442 -45.06 21.33 26.99
CA VAL A 442 -44.25 22.44 26.44
C VAL A 442 -42.73 22.23 26.54
N SER A 443 -41.99 22.66 25.51
CA SER A 443 -40.82 23.56 25.65
C SER A 443 -40.33 24.01 24.27
N ASP A 444 -40.19 25.33 24.09
CA ASP A 444 -39.61 25.98 22.89
C ASP A 444 -38.07 25.79 22.82
N THR A 445 -37.32 26.08 21.75
CA THR A 445 -37.54 26.88 20.52
C THR A 445 -36.84 26.30 19.28
N GLU A 446 -37.47 26.39 18.10
CA GLU A 446 -36.84 26.36 16.76
C GLU A 446 -35.98 27.64 16.54
N SER A 447 -34.80 27.67 15.92
CA SER A 447 -34.32 27.30 14.58
C SER A 447 -34.71 28.26 13.43
N LEU A 448 -33.77 28.50 12.48
CA LEU A 448 -33.90 29.31 11.24
C LEU A 448 -33.86 30.87 11.46
N ASN A 449 -33.36 31.74 10.58
CA ASN A 449 -32.82 31.59 9.22
C ASN A 449 -31.88 32.76 8.80
N SER A 450 -30.82 32.43 8.04
CA SER A 450 -30.45 33.01 6.72
C SER A 450 -30.07 34.50 6.49
N PHE A 451 -28.83 34.65 5.95
CA PHE A 451 -28.41 35.55 4.84
C PHE A 451 -28.16 37.06 5.02
N ALA A 452 -27.34 37.56 4.08
CA ALA A 452 -27.08 38.95 3.66
C ALA A 452 -26.09 39.83 4.47
N SER A 453 -24.99 40.12 3.79
CA SER A 453 -23.95 41.13 4.02
C SER A 453 -24.47 42.54 4.33
N ALA A 454 -23.78 43.28 5.22
CA ALA A 454 -23.14 44.58 4.91
C ALA A 454 -22.49 45.20 6.16
N GLU A 455 -21.20 45.56 6.08
CA GLU A 455 -20.62 46.56 7.00
C GLU A 455 -20.92 47.96 6.45
N GLN A 456 -21.87 48.71 7.03
CA GLN A 456 -21.88 50.16 6.84
C GLN A 456 -22.50 50.97 7.99
N TRP A 457 -21.62 51.61 8.76
CA TRP A 457 -21.72 52.95 9.36
C TRP A 457 -22.94 53.40 10.21
N ALA A 458 -22.58 53.87 11.41
CA ALA A 458 -23.00 55.12 12.07
C ALA A 458 -24.12 55.14 13.13
N THR A 459 -23.71 55.61 14.32
CA THR A 459 -24.38 56.56 15.22
C THR A 459 -25.84 56.36 15.67
N ALA A 460 -25.98 56.24 17.00
CA ALA A 460 -26.76 57.13 17.88
C ALA A 460 -27.86 56.50 18.75
N ASN A 461 -27.75 56.84 20.05
CA ASN A 461 -28.83 57.14 21.01
C ASN A 461 -29.57 55.98 21.71
N GLY A 462 -30.02 56.28 22.94
CA GLY A 462 -30.95 55.44 23.74
C GLY A 462 -30.28 54.51 24.74
N GLY A 463 -30.12 54.96 25.99
CA GLY A 463 -29.72 54.10 27.11
C GLY A 463 -30.90 53.39 27.77
N PRO A 464 -30.68 52.30 28.54
CA PRO A 464 -31.70 51.69 29.39
C PRO A 464 -31.82 52.45 30.71
N GLY A 465 -33.04 52.85 31.08
CA GLY A 465 -33.35 53.34 32.42
C GLY A 465 -33.98 52.23 33.26
N GLY A 466 -33.52 52.10 34.50
CA GLY A 466 -34.12 51.28 35.55
C GLY A 466 -34.11 52.05 36.87
N ASP A 467 -35.30 52.40 37.32
CA ASP A 467 -35.79 52.54 38.70
C ASP A 467 -35.20 53.61 39.66
N ASP A 468 -36.03 54.64 39.88
CA ASP A 468 -36.40 55.29 41.16
C ASP A 468 -35.37 55.48 42.29
N GLU A 469 -35.00 56.74 42.58
CA GLU A 469 -35.73 57.57 43.57
C GLU A 469 -35.17 59.01 43.72
N GLN A 470 -36.04 59.92 44.19
CA GLN A 470 -35.76 61.22 44.85
C GLN A 470 -35.22 62.44 44.05
N ALA A 471 -36.10 63.44 43.92
CA ALA A 471 -35.78 64.89 43.81
C ALA A 471 -36.31 65.60 45.07
N PRO A 472 -35.84 66.82 45.46
CA PRO A 472 -36.54 68.05 45.04
C PRO A 472 -35.57 69.30 44.89
N PRO A 473 -35.93 70.59 45.11
CA PRO A 473 -36.08 71.55 44.01
C PRO A 473 -35.26 72.86 44.09
N LEU A 474 -35.44 73.75 43.08
CA LEU A 474 -34.81 75.08 42.93
C LEU A 474 -35.24 76.14 43.97
N PRO A 475 -34.40 77.16 44.23
CA PRO A 475 -34.85 78.57 44.34
C PRO A 475 -33.88 79.60 43.67
N PRO A 476 -34.17 80.95 43.67
CA PRO A 476 -33.82 81.82 42.52
C PRO A 476 -33.03 83.14 42.79
N ARG A 477 -32.72 83.87 41.69
CA ARG A 477 -32.68 85.35 41.48
C ARG A 477 -32.02 86.31 42.51
N ARG A 478 -31.04 87.11 42.05
CA ARG A 478 -30.78 88.57 42.34
C ARG A 478 -30.08 89.21 41.12
N VAL A 479 -30.52 90.33 40.52
CA VAL A 479 -30.28 91.79 40.81
C VAL A 479 -28.83 92.13 41.19
N SER A 480 -28.17 93.23 40.77
CA SER A 480 -28.57 94.56 40.23
C SER A 480 -27.39 95.22 39.46
N GLY A 481 -27.61 96.11 38.48
CA GLY A 481 -27.43 97.59 38.60
C GLY A 481 -26.37 98.08 37.60
N GLU A 482 -26.67 98.98 36.64
CA GLU A 482 -26.44 100.46 36.68
C GLU A 482 -24.96 100.90 36.65
N SER A 483 -24.53 101.97 35.98
CA SER A 483 -25.10 102.86 34.93
C SER A 483 -24.02 103.86 34.43
N VAL A 484 -24.27 104.60 33.33
CA VAL A 484 -23.58 105.83 32.79
C VAL A 484 -22.03 105.77 32.56
N GLY A 485 -21.38 106.44 31.60
CA GLY A 485 -21.51 107.76 30.94
C GLY A 485 -20.13 108.45 31.05
N SER A 486 -19.62 109.35 30.20
CA SER A 486 -20.12 110.10 29.02
C SER A 486 -18.95 110.58 28.13
N ASP A 487 -19.25 111.42 27.12
CA ASP A 487 -18.38 112.42 26.46
C ASP A 487 -17.39 112.03 25.33
N LEU A 488 -17.94 111.97 24.10
CA LEU A 488 -17.83 113.04 23.08
C LEU A 488 -16.77 114.14 23.32
N THR A 489 -15.92 114.62 22.40
CA THR A 489 -15.74 114.42 20.94
C THR A 489 -14.31 114.85 20.51
N ARG A 490 -13.73 114.24 19.47
CA ARG A 490 -13.05 114.98 18.36
C ARG A 490 -12.82 114.09 17.13
N SER A 491 -13.00 114.65 15.94
CA SER A 491 -13.00 113.95 14.65
C SER A 491 -11.59 113.72 14.05
N GLN A 492 -11.54 113.21 12.82
CA GLN A 492 -10.37 113.04 11.94
C GLN A 492 -9.39 111.87 12.21
N SER A 493 -9.41 111.20 13.36
CA SER A 493 -8.65 109.94 13.56
C SER A 493 -9.44 108.64 13.28
N ALA A 494 -10.70 108.76 12.83
CA ALA A 494 -11.61 107.64 12.62
C ALA A 494 -11.58 107.08 11.19
N GLN A 495 -11.49 107.93 10.15
CA GLN A 495 -11.47 107.48 8.75
C GLN A 495 -10.24 106.61 8.44
N ASN A 496 -9.05 107.03 8.86
CA ASN A 496 -7.81 106.24 8.73
C ASN A 496 -7.82 104.92 9.53
N ARG A 497 -8.74 104.76 10.50
CA ARG A 497 -8.96 103.47 11.19
C ARG A 497 -9.90 102.58 10.38
N TYR A 498 -11.03 103.12 9.93
CA TYR A 498 -12.03 102.41 9.13
C TYR A 498 -11.48 101.90 7.79
N GLU A 499 -10.65 102.68 7.10
CA GLU A 499 -10.02 102.29 5.83
C GLU A 499 -8.98 101.17 6.02
N ARG A 500 -8.21 101.21 7.10
CA ARG A 500 -7.31 100.11 7.52
C ARG A 500 -8.07 98.88 8.00
N GLU A 501 -9.31 99.03 8.45
CA GLU A 501 -10.16 97.94 8.91
C GLU A 501 -10.84 97.23 7.74
N MET A 502 -11.33 97.99 6.74
CA MET A 502 -11.72 97.48 5.41
C MET A 502 -10.60 96.67 4.75
N GLN A 503 -9.39 97.22 4.62
CA GLN A 503 -8.25 96.49 4.04
C GLN A 503 -7.88 95.22 4.84
N LYS A 504 -8.09 95.22 6.17
CA LYS A 504 -7.93 94.03 7.02
C LYS A 504 -9.06 93.00 6.83
N LEU A 505 -10.26 93.42 6.47
CA LEU A 505 -11.37 92.52 6.14
C LEU A 505 -11.20 91.91 4.75
N ASP A 506 -10.83 92.69 3.74
CA ASP A 506 -10.58 92.18 2.39
C ASP A 506 -9.37 91.25 2.33
N SER A 507 -8.28 91.57 3.04
CA SER A 507 -7.13 90.65 3.16
C SER A 507 -7.48 89.38 3.94
N LYS A 508 -8.32 89.44 4.98
CA LYS A 508 -8.86 88.24 5.66
C LYS A 508 -9.77 87.42 4.75
N ARG A 509 -10.59 88.06 3.92
CA ARG A 509 -11.50 87.41 2.97
C ARG A 509 -10.70 86.71 1.88
N ALA A 510 -9.77 87.39 1.23
CA ALA A 510 -8.85 86.80 0.26
C ALA A 510 -8.03 85.64 0.87
N ALA A 511 -7.56 85.78 2.11
CA ALA A 511 -6.86 84.69 2.82
C ALA A 511 -7.77 83.51 3.20
N LEU A 512 -9.07 83.73 3.41
CA LEU A 512 -10.06 82.67 3.60
C LEU A 512 -10.39 81.97 2.28
N ASP A 513 -10.62 82.72 1.21
CA ASP A 513 -10.92 82.17 -0.12
C ASP A 513 -9.73 81.38 -0.68
N GLU A 514 -8.49 81.86 -0.51
CA GLU A 514 -7.26 81.13 -0.86
C GLU A 514 -7.10 79.85 0.00
N LYS A 515 -7.48 79.88 1.28
CA LYS A 515 -7.52 78.67 2.13
C LYS A 515 -8.61 77.68 1.67
N MET A 516 -9.80 78.15 1.35
CA MET A 516 -10.91 77.33 0.87
C MET A 516 -10.59 76.70 -0.49
N ARG A 517 -9.94 77.44 -1.39
CA ARG A 517 -9.44 76.91 -2.68
C ARG A 517 -8.40 75.81 -2.45
N LYS A 518 -7.38 76.06 -1.61
CA LYS A 518 -6.37 75.05 -1.26
C LYS A 518 -6.94 73.83 -0.54
N MET A 519 -8.02 74.00 0.23
CA MET A 519 -8.70 72.88 0.90
C MET A 519 -9.46 72.02 -0.11
N LYS A 520 -10.22 72.64 -1.03
CA LYS A 520 -10.91 71.95 -2.14
C LYS A 520 -9.95 71.27 -3.12
N GLU A 521 -8.84 71.91 -3.50
CA GLU A 521 -7.81 71.30 -4.36
C GLU A 521 -7.17 70.07 -3.69
N LYS A 522 -6.93 70.13 -2.37
CA LYS A 522 -6.40 69.01 -1.58
C LYS A 522 -7.42 67.90 -1.36
N GLU A 523 -8.71 68.22 -1.29
CA GLU A 523 -9.82 67.28 -1.20
C GLU A 523 -10.00 66.54 -2.52
N GLN A 524 -10.10 67.25 -3.64
CA GLN A 524 -10.19 66.66 -4.99
C GLN A 524 -8.96 65.80 -5.34
N ALA A 525 -7.75 66.23 -4.97
CA ALA A 525 -6.54 65.42 -5.18
C ALA A 525 -6.56 64.12 -4.35
N ARG A 526 -7.18 64.13 -3.17
CA ARG A 526 -7.36 62.91 -2.35
C ARG A 526 -8.44 61.99 -2.92
N GLU A 527 -9.54 62.54 -3.41
CA GLU A 527 -10.60 61.76 -4.08
C GLU A 527 -10.07 61.09 -5.37
N GLN A 528 -9.34 61.82 -6.21
CA GLN A 528 -8.73 61.25 -7.42
C GLN A 528 -7.70 60.15 -7.11
N GLN A 529 -6.87 60.34 -6.08
CA GLN A 529 -5.92 59.31 -5.64
C GLN A 529 -6.62 58.08 -5.02
N ALA A 530 -7.78 58.27 -4.38
CA ALA A 530 -8.59 57.18 -3.86
C ALA A 530 -9.23 56.36 -5.00
N THR A 531 -9.83 57.02 -6.00
CA THR A 531 -10.47 56.33 -7.14
C THR A 531 -9.45 55.62 -8.03
N GLU A 532 -8.29 56.22 -8.30
CA GLU A 532 -7.19 55.56 -9.05
C GLU A 532 -6.71 54.28 -8.33
N ARG A 533 -6.59 54.34 -7.00
CA ARG A 533 -6.21 53.17 -6.19
C ARG A 533 -7.28 52.08 -6.22
N GLU A 534 -8.55 52.45 -6.08
CA GLU A 534 -9.66 51.51 -6.11
C GLU A 534 -9.81 50.85 -7.49
N GLU A 535 -9.63 51.61 -8.58
CA GLU A 535 -9.63 51.08 -9.94
C GLU A 535 -8.44 50.13 -10.18
N ARG A 536 -7.25 50.48 -9.69
CA ARG A 536 -6.07 49.62 -9.77
C ARG A 536 -6.27 48.30 -9.02
N ASP A 537 -6.95 48.31 -7.88
CA ASP A 537 -7.22 47.11 -7.10
C ASP A 537 -8.37 46.28 -7.70
N LYS A 538 -9.40 46.91 -8.29
CA LYS A 538 -10.41 46.23 -9.14
C LYS A 538 -9.77 45.53 -10.35
N ARG A 539 -8.86 46.19 -11.06
CA ARG A 539 -8.12 45.61 -12.22
C ARG A 539 -7.30 44.37 -11.81
N LYS A 540 -6.58 44.42 -10.68
CA LYS A 540 -5.85 43.25 -10.13
C LYS A 540 -6.79 42.09 -9.76
N ALA A 541 -7.96 42.38 -9.20
CA ALA A 541 -8.94 41.36 -8.85
C ALA A 541 -9.48 40.63 -10.09
N VAL A 542 -9.81 41.38 -11.15
CA VAL A 542 -10.22 40.82 -12.45
C VAL A 542 -9.10 39.98 -13.08
N GLU A 543 -7.86 40.48 -13.09
CA GLU A 543 -6.70 39.75 -13.63
C GLU A 543 -6.43 38.44 -12.86
N LYS A 544 -6.59 38.45 -11.53
CA LYS A 544 -6.47 37.24 -10.70
C LYS A 544 -7.59 36.24 -11.01
N TYR A 545 -8.84 36.70 -11.09
CA TYR A 545 -9.99 35.85 -11.44
C TYR A 545 -9.84 35.21 -12.82
N GLN A 546 -9.38 35.98 -13.81
CA GLN A 546 -9.13 35.49 -15.16
C GLN A 546 -8.02 34.41 -15.18
N ARG A 547 -6.92 34.62 -14.45
CA ARG A 547 -5.87 33.58 -14.28
C ARG A 547 -6.39 32.32 -13.59
N GLU A 548 -7.27 32.44 -12.61
CA GLU A 548 -7.88 31.28 -11.94
C GLU A 548 -8.82 30.51 -12.88
N MET A 549 -9.61 31.21 -13.69
CA MET A 549 -10.47 30.62 -14.74
C MET A 549 -9.65 29.90 -15.82
N GLU A 550 -8.59 30.51 -16.34
CA GLU A 550 -7.67 29.89 -17.32
C GLU A 550 -6.99 28.63 -16.73
N LYS A 551 -6.58 28.68 -15.45
CA LYS A 551 -6.02 27.53 -14.74
C LYS A 551 -7.06 26.40 -14.54
N LEU A 552 -8.34 26.74 -14.36
CA LEU A 552 -9.43 25.76 -14.28
C LEU A 552 -9.71 25.11 -15.65
N ALA A 553 -9.75 25.91 -16.72
CA ALA A 553 -9.93 25.44 -18.09
C ALA A 553 -8.78 24.49 -18.50
N ALA A 554 -7.53 24.92 -18.33
CA ALA A 554 -6.35 24.09 -18.61
C ALA A 554 -6.30 22.80 -17.78
N LYS A 555 -6.92 22.75 -16.59
CA LYS A 555 -7.08 21.52 -15.80
C LYS A 555 -8.14 20.59 -16.43
N ARG A 556 -9.28 21.12 -16.86
CA ARG A 556 -10.33 20.36 -17.56
C ARG A 556 -9.85 19.79 -18.90
N ASP A 557 -9.11 20.57 -19.68
CA ASP A 557 -8.59 20.12 -20.98
C ASP A 557 -7.56 19.01 -20.83
N LYS A 558 -6.64 19.12 -19.86
CA LYS A 558 -5.70 18.04 -19.52
C LYS A 558 -6.41 16.77 -19.04
N GLU A 559 -7.50 16.91 -18.29
CA GLU A 559 -8.32 15.77 -17.88
C GLU A 559 -9.06 15.13 -19.06
N ALA A 560 -9.60 15.94 -19.97
CA ALA A 560 -10.27 15.48 -21.18
C ALA A 560 -9.31 14.74 -22.12
N GLN A 561 -8.13 15.30 -22.40
CA GLN A 561 -7.08 14.64 -23.19
C GLN A 561 -6.64 13.33 -22.55
N LYS A 562 -6.48 13.27 -21.22
CA LYS A 562 -6.13 12.04 -20.48
C LYS A 562 -7.24 10.98 -20.57
N ARG A 563 -8.51 11.39 -20.64
CA ARG A 563 -9.66 10.49 -20.85
C ARG A 563 -9.69 9.93 -22.26
N GLU A 564 -9.47 10.76 -23.27
CA GLU A 564 -9.43 10.33 -24.68
C GLU A 564 -8.23 9.40 -24.96
N GLN A 565 -7.05 9.72 -24.43
CA GLN A 565 -5.87 8.85 -24.53
C GLN A 565 -6.06 7.49 -23.83
N ARG A 566 -6.83 7.44 -22.73
CA ARG A 566 -7.20 6.17 -22.09
C ARG A 566 -8.13 5.35 -22.99
N LYS A 567 -9.16 5.98 -23.55
CA LYS A 567 -10.11 5.33 -24.48
C LYS A 567 -9.41 4.76 -25.72
N LYS A 568 -8.55 5.54 -26.39
CA LYS A 568 -7.76 5.05 -27.55
C LYS A 568 -6.88 3.85 -27.20
N LYS A 569 -6.18 3.89 -26.05
CA LYS A 569 -5.35 2.76 -25.58
C LYS A 569 -6.15 1.51 -25.20
N GLU A 570 -7.41 1.67 -24.83
CA GLU A 570 -8.32 0.55 -24.54
C GLU A 570 -8.87 -0.06 -25.84
N GLU A 571 -9.22 0.78 -26.82
CA GLU A 571 -9.58 0.36 -28.18
C GLU A 571 -8.41 -0.37 -28.88
N GLU A 572 -7.19 0.17 -28.82
CA GLU A 572 -5.96 -0.48 -29.32
C GLU A 572 -5.73 -1.86 -28.66
N LYS A 573 -5.87 -1.96 -27.33
CA LYS A 573 -5.75 -3.25 -26.62
C LYS A 573 -6.79 -4.27 -27.07
N ASN A 574 -8.03 -3.85 -27.27
CA ASN A 574 -9.10 -4.73 -27.74
C ASN A 574 -8.83 -5.24 -29.16
N VAL A 575 -8.32 -4.38 -30.05
CA VAL A 575 -7.91 -4.79 -31.40
C VAL A 575 -6.74 -5.78 -31.36
N VAL A 576 -5.68 -5.50 -30.59
CA VAL A 576 -4.52 -6.40 -30.44
C VAL A 576 -4.95 -7.76 -29.87
N THR A 577 -5.81 -7.77 -28.84
CA THR A 577 -6.32 -9.01 -28.24
C THR A 577 -7.15 -9.84 -29.23
N ARG A 578 -7.93 -9.18 -30.11
CA ARG A 578 -8.68 -9.87 -31.17
C ARG A 578 -7.75 -10.50 -32.20
N VAL A 579 -6.79 -9.75 -32.73
CA VAL A 579 -5.80 -10.23 -33.71
C VAL A 579 -4.95 -11.38 -33.12
N GLN A 580 -4.62 -11.33 -31.83
CA GLN A 580 -3.88 -12.41 -31.18
C GLN A 580 -4.70 -13.70 -31.05
N ARG A 581 -6.01 -13.62 -30.76
CA ARG A 581 -6.91 -14.79 -30.79
C ARG A 581 -7.03 -15.37 -32.19
N GLU A 582 -7.22 -14.53 -33.21
CA GLU A 582 -7.26 -14.94 -34.62
C GLU A 582 -5.96 -15.69 -35.00
N ARG A 583 -4.80 -15.13 -34.66
CA ARG A 583 -3.48 -15.77 -34.87
C ARG A 583 -3.38 -17.14 -34.20
N ASP A 584 -3.77 -17.24 -32.94
CA ASP A 584 -3.63 -18.47 -32.16
C ASP A 584 -4.60 -19.57 -32.66
N GLU A 585 -5.78 -19.19 -33.13
CA GLU A 585 -6.72 -20.09 -33.82
C GLU A 585 -6.16 -20.59 -35.16
N PHE A 586 -5.57 -19.71 -35.98
CA PHE A 586 -4.89 -20.12 -37.22
C PHE A 586 -3.71 -21.06 -36.95
N LYS A 587 -2.92 -20.80 -35.89
CA LYS A 587 -1.80 -21.67 -35.48
C LYS A 587 -2.28 -23.06 -35.07
N SER A 588 -3.32 -23.15 -34.24
CA SER A 588 -3.91 -24.44 -33.83
C SER A 588 -4.46 -25.24 -35.02
N ARG A 589 -5.12 -24.58 -35.98
CA ARG A 589 -5.57 -25.22 -37.23
C ARG A 589 -4.41 -25.74 -38.08
N ALA A 590 -3.32 -24.99 -38.17
CA ALA A 590 -2.11 -25.44 -38.87
C ALA A 590 -1.45 -26.65 -38.19
N GLU A 591 -1.33 -26.64 -36.86
CA GLU A 591 -0.77 -27.75 -36.07
C GLU A 591 -1.60 -29.04 -36.21
N MET A 592 -2.94 -28.94 -36.21
CA MET A 592 -3.81 -30.10 -36.50
C MET A 592 -3.62 -30.61 -37.92
N ALA A 593 -3.59 -29.73 -38.93
CA ALA A 593 -3.37 -30.12 -40.33
C ALA A 593 -1.99 -30.76 -40.57
N GLU A 594 -0.95 -30.32 -39.86
CA GLU A 594 0.37 -30.97 -39.88
C GLU A 594 0.35 -32.36 -39.23
N HIS A 595 -0.39 -32.53 -38.13
CA HIS A 595 -0.55 -33.82 -37.46
C HIS A 595 -1.31 -34.83 -38.35
N GLU A 596 -2.41 -34.40 -38.98
CA GLU A 596 -3.15 -35.20 -39.96
C GLU A 596 -2.27 -35.60 -41.16
N ASN A 597 -1.51 -34.65 -41.73
CA ASN A 597 -0.57 -34.94 -42.82
C ASN A 597 0.54 -35.91 -42.41
N ARG A 598 0.98 -35.89 -41.14
CA ARG A 598 1.97 -36.84 -40.61
C ARG A 598 1.39 -38.25 -40.56
N LEU A 599 0.22 -38.41 -39.96
CA LEU A 599 -0.48 -39.69 -39.87
C LEU A 599 -0.79 -40.27 -41.25
N LEU A 600 -1.24 -39.44 -42.20
CA LEU A 600 -1.48 -39.85 -43.59
C LEU A 600 -0.20 -40.31 -44.30
N LYS A 601 0.95 -39.67 -44.05
CA LYS A 601 2.25 -40.11 -44.59
C LYS A 601 2.70 -41.46 -44.01
N GLU A 602 2.49 -41.67 -42.72
CA GLU A 602 2.79 -42.94 -42.04
C GLU A 602 1.92 -44.06 -42.61
N GLN A 603 0.60 -43.85 -42.73
CA GLN A 603 -0.33 -44.79 -43.35
C GLN A 603 0.01 -45.10 -44.82
N LEU A 604 0.42 -44.09 -45.59
CA LEU A 604 0.81 -44.27 -46.99
C LEU A 604 2.12 -45.05 -47.13
N GLY A 605 3.08 -44.85 -46.21
CA GLY A 605 4.30 -45.66 -46.10
C GLY A 605 4.02 -47.12 -45.73
N GLU A 606 3.13 -47.36 -44.77
CA GLU A 606 2.65 -48.68 -44.36
C GLU A 606 1.99 -49.42 -45.54
N LEU A 607 1.05 -48.76 -46.24
CA LEU A 607 0.40 -49.28 -47.44
C LEU A 607 1.40 -49.56 -48.57
N GLN A 608 2.39 -48.69 -48.77
CA GLN A 608 3.43 -48.89 -49.79
C GLN A 608 4.35 -50.07 -49.44
N HIS A 609 4.66 -50.28 -48.15
CA HIS A 609 5.39 -51.45 -47.69
C HIS A 609 4.59 -52.74 -47.89
N GLN A 610 3.30 -52.74 -47.53
CA GLN A 610 2.40 -53.87 -47.73
C GLN A 610 2.23 -54.22 -49.22
N ASN A 611 2.02 -53.22 -50.08
CA ASN A 611 2.00 -53.42 -51.54
C ASN A 611 3.33 -53.99 -52.07
N THR A 612 4.47 -53.47 -51.61
CA THR A 612 5.79 -53.97 -52.01
C THR A 612 5.96 -55.45 -51.62
N LYS A 613 5.55 -55.81 -50.40
CA LYS A 613 5.58 -57.19 -49.89
C LYS A 613 4.64 -58.12 -50.67
N LEU A 614 3.43 -57.65 -51.00
CA LEU A 614 2.48 -58.37 -51.85
C LEU A 614 3.07 -58.60 -53.25
N VAL A 615 3.58 -57.57 -53.93
CA VAL A 615 4.21 -57.69 -55.25
C VAL A 615 5.40 -58.65 -55.23
N GLN A 616 6.25 -58.60 -54.20
CA GLN A 616 7.35 -59.56 -54.03
C GLN A 616 6.87 -61.00 -53.81
N SER A 617 5.75 -61.21 -53.11
CA SER A 617 5.16 -62.54 -52.94
C SER A 617 4.50 -63.05 -54.22
N LEU A 618 3.84 -62.17 -54.97
CA LEU A 618 3.15 -62.47 -56.22
C LEU A 618 4.17 -62.83 -57.32
N GLY A 619 5.24 -62.06 -57.47
CA GLY A 619 6.32 -62.34 -58.42
C GLY A 619 7.08 -63.65 -58.15
N LYS A 620 6.95 -64.23 -56.96
CA LYS A 620 7.51 -65.55 -56.62
C LYS A 620 6.57 -66.72 -56.95
N SER A 621 5.27 -66.50 -57.14
CA SER A 621 4.33 -67.56 -57.52
C SER A 621 4.21 -67.69 -59.04
N GLU A 622 4.00 -68.91 -59.55
CA GLU A 622 3.85 -69.12 -61.00
C GLU A 622 2.62 -68.41 -61.59
N GLN A 623 1.51 -68.35 -60.85
CA GLN A 623 0.31 -67.61 -61.25
C GLN A 623 0.58 -66.09 -61.30
N GLY A 624 1.34 -65.56 -60.34
CA GLY A 624 1.69 -64.14 -60.30
C GLY A 624 2.66 -63.71 -61.40
N LYS A 625 3.60 -64.58 -61.80
CA LYS A 625 4.43 -64.37 -63.01
C LYS A 625 3.58 -64.27 -64.28
N GLN A 626 2.45 -64.97 -64.35
CA GLN A 626 1.55 -64.96 -65.50
C GLN A 626 0.74 -63.65 -65.58
N VAL A 627 0.25 -63.15 -64.43
CA VAL A 627 -0.44 -61.86 -64.31
C VAL A 627 0.50 -60.67 -64.55
N LEU A 628 1.75 -60.74 -64.07
CA LEU A 628 2.76 -59.70 -64.34
C LEU A 628 3.12 -59.61 -65.83
N ARG A 629 3.09 -60.72 -66.58
CA ARG A 629 3.27 -60.70 -68.04
C ARG A 629 2.11 -60.00 -68.74
N SER A 630 0.86 -60.32 -68.41
CA SER A 630 -0.29 -59.66 -69.04
C SER A 630 -0.33 -58.14 -68.77
N ILE A 631 0.00 -57.72 -67.55
CA ILE A 631 0.11 -56.28 -67.21
C ILE A 631 1.26 -55.61 -67.96
N ASN A 632 2.42 -56.28 -68.11
CA ASN A 632 3.54 -55.73 -68.86
C ASN A 632 3.23 -55.60 -70.37
N ASP A 633 2.49 -56.54 -70.95
CA ASP A 633 2.02 -56.47 -72.33
C ASP A 633 0.98 -55.35 -72.53
N GLU A 634 0.16 -55.06 -71.52
CA GLU A 634 -0.84 -53.98 -71.53
C GLU A 634 -0.19 -52.58 -71.40
N ILE A 635 0.74 -52.39 -70.44
CA ILE A 635 1.52 -51.15 -70.29
C ILE A 635 2.39 -50.89 -71.54
N SER A 636 2.91 -51.95 -72.16
CA SER A 636 3.67 -51.85 -73.42
C SER A 636 2.78 -51.38 -74.59
N ARG A 637 1.48 -51.73 -74.59
CA ARG A 637 0.50 -51.24 -75.56
C ARG A 637 0.13 -49.78 -75.31
N GLU A 638 -0.11 -49.36 -74.07
CA GLU A 638 -0.41 -47.96 -73.75
C GLU A 638 0.75 -47.01 -74.06
N ARG A 639 2.00 -47.41 -73.82
CA ARG A 639 3.17 -46.58 -74.19
C ARG A 639 3.36 -46.44 -75.70
N SER A 640 2.78 -47.34 -76.50
CA SER A 640 2.79 -47.26 -77.97
C SER A 640 1.63 -46.45 -78.57
N SER A 641 0.64 -46.01 -77.77
CA SER A 641 -0.52 -45.25 -78.26
C SER A 641 -0.45 -43.73 -77.98
N SER A 642 0.53 -43.25 -77.20
CA SER A 642 0.59 -41.86 -76.74
C SER A 642 1.45 -40.90 -77.58
N THR A 643 1.90 -41.28 -78.79
CA THR A 643 2.77 -40.45 -79.65
C THR A 643 2.09 -39.91 -80.93
N THR A 644 0.87 -39.36 -80.83
CA THR A 644 0.26 -38.56 -81.91
C THR A 644 -0.67 -37.46 -81.39
N SER A 645 -0.60 -36.27 -82.03
CA SER A 645 -1.38 -35.03 -81.79
C SER A 645 -1.05 -34.24 -80.51
N SER A 646 -1.11 -32.90 -80.40
CA SER A 646 -1.13 -31.75 -81.34
C SER A 646 -1.34 -30.48 -80.47
N VAL A 647 -0.32 -29.65 -80.20
CA VAL A 647 -0.04 -28.33 -80.83
C VAL A 647 -1.03 -27.17 -80.53
N ARG A 648 -0.46 -26.03 -80.05
CA ARG A 648 -0.98 -24.62 -79.98
C ARG A 648 -2.07 -24.30 -78.91
N SER A 649 -2.16 -23.09 -78.31
CA SER A 649 -1.44 -21.80 -78.50
C SER A 649 -1.64 -20.76 -77.36
N LYS A 650 -0.68 -19.82 -77.17
CA LYS A 650 -0.78 -18.41 -76.64
C LYS A 650 -1.45 -18.17 -75.26
N GLY A 651 -0.96 -17.30 -74.34
CA GLY A 651 0.24 -16.45 -74.24
C GLY A 651 -0.01 -15.15 -73.41
N SER A 652 1.05 -14.53 -72.84
CA SER A 652 1.06 -13.20 -72.13
C SER A 652 0.42 -13.15 -70.72
N LYS A 653 0.93 -12.48 -69.66
CA LYS A 653 2.04 -11.48 -69.47
C LYS A 653 2.54 -11.44 -67.99
N LYS A 654 3.70 -10.80 -67.78
CA LYS A 654 4.30 -10.13 -66.57
C LYS A 654 3.46 -10.03 -65.26
N SER A 655 4.06 -9.97 -64.06
CA SER A 655 5.27 -9.20 -63.68
C SER A 655 6.06 -9.72 -62.45
N ASP A 656 7.38 -9.50 -62.45
CA ASP A 656 8.18 -9.35 -61.23
C ASP A 656 7.81 -8.05 -60.49
N GLU A 657 7.77 -8.07 -59.16
CA GLU A 657 8.25 -6.93 -58.36
C GLU A 657 8.74 -7.38 -56.97
N LYS A 658 9.87 -6.82 -56.52
CA LYS A 658 10.42 -6.99 -55.17
C LYS A 658 9.63 -6.14 -54.17
N VAL A 659 9.49 -6.61 -52.94
CA VAL A 659 9.58 -5.71 -51.77
C VAL A 659 10.45 -6.36 -50.68
N THR A 660 11.49 -5.65 -50.27
CA THR A 660 12.13 -5.76 -48.95
C THR A 660 11.59 -4.62 -48.09
N GLY A 661 11.19 -4.91 -46.85
CA GLY A 661 10.70 -3.93 -45.88
C GLY A 661 10.32 -4.63 -44.57
#